data_AF-A0A1Q3VXH9-F1
#
_entry.id   AF-A0A1Q3VXH9-F1
#
_cell.length_a   1.000
_cell.length_b   1.000
_cell.length_c   1.000
_cell.angle_alpha   90.00
_cell.angle_beta   90.00
_cell.angle_gamma   90.00
#
_symmetry.space_group_name_H-M   'P 1'
#
loop_
_entity.id
_entity.type
_entity.pdbx_description
1 polymer ?
#
loop_
_entity_poly.entity_id
_entity_poly.type
_entity_poly.pdbx_seq_one_letter_code
_entity_poly.pdbx_strand_id
1 'polypeptide(L)'
;MASIERTAYPRFKRSPSARELDTLYTPTEDELQFARLIARKIQPRFGLLLLLKAFQRLGYFPAMEDIPVAIVQHVRATAGIDAEISAAYAEPRTLYRHHLAIRERLSVSAWGDEGLRVASEAMATAAEVMDNPADLINVAIEELVRQRIELPAFSTLDRLSRRIRTLVNGRFFEAVLAQLTEAERGQLDALLEVGDSPQKKSLFFALKQLPKRSSLEHLQELLDHIVKLSNTVGADHHLADIPNAKIKHFAAEAKALDAAELKKFTSPKRYVLVLSLIHRARVQARDDLADMFIKRMSHIHRRGKDELERLRIRYRHKTEHLVATLADVIQVLETQPADAEAGRSIRSLLSNRGGTQALQEDCTAINAFSGDNYFPLLWRFYRSHRPTLFRMVHLLTMTSTSEDQSLMQALDALLAHENRKGAWIDEAVDLSFSNERWKRTVLVKTDDGERISRPHFEVCVFSALAAEIKSGDVSIQGSEAYADYREQLLSWEECEPLVTDYCAQLDFAADAAGFTTSLRDSLTEIAVTVDAGFPENKSLGIDEAGLPMLKRSTPREPKASARALETALLERLPERNVIDVLCNVAHWTSWNRHFGPLSGSDPKIENHGERYILTAFTYGCNLGPMQASRHLRGAVTPHMLSFINRRHVNANKLNAALRDIINRYHGFQLPKVWGEGKSAAADGTKFDMFDQNLLAEYHIRYGGYGGIAYHHVADNYVALFSHFIPCGVWEAVYIIEGLLQNKSDIQPDTVHADTQGQSAPVFALAYLLGIKLMPRIRNWHDLVFFRPSKETTYEHIDTLFKDAIDWNLIETHWKDLVRVVLSIKAGKISSSTLLRKLGNYSRKNRLYQAFRELGRVVRTAFLLQYISDLELREQITATTNKVEAYNGFSKWLFFGGEGVIADNDPEEQEKIIKYNDLVANAIIFHNVVDQTRILRELKAEGFPIAREDVATLSPYVTSHIKRFGDYIIDAEAVPEPIDPSLPI
;
A
#
# COMPACT_ATOMS: atom_id res chain seq x y z
N MET A 1 16.83 2.06 26.17
CA MET A 1 16.54 3.48 26.37
C MET A 1 15.67 3.89 25.22
N ALA A 2 14.49 4.45 25.47
CA ALA A 2 13.74 5.13 24.44
C ALA A 2 14.25 6.58 24.36
N SER A 3 14.50 7.09 23.16
CA SER A 3 14.73 8.52 22.99
C SER A 3 13.43 9.28 23.23
N ILE A 4 13.49 10.34 24.03
CA ILE A 4 12.35 11.24 24.31
C ILE A 4 11.72 11.78 23.02
N GLU A 5 12.54 11.95 21.98
CA GLU A 5 12.13 12.45 20.66
C GLU A 5 11.17 11.52 19.92
N ARG A 6 11.14 10.23 20.28
CA ARG A 6 10.27 9.22 19.68
C ARG A 6 8.94 9.05 20.39
N THR A 7 8.72 9.79 21.47
CA THR A 7 7.53 9.66 22.30
C THR A 7 6.63 10.88 22.17
N ALA A 8 5.36 10.72 22.54
CA ALA A 8 4.40 11.78 22.73
C ALA A 8 4.66 12.59 24.01
N TYR A 9 5.81 12.37 24.68
CA TYR A 9 6.18 13.11 25.88
C TYR A 9 6.25 14.60 25.55
N PRO A 10 5.46 15.43 26.23
CA PRO A 10 5.28 16.82 25.84
C PRO A 10 6.54 17.64 26.13
N ARG A 11 6.87 18.52 25.19
CA ARG A 11 8.06 19.38 25.21
C ARG A 11 7.73 20.74 24.64
N PHE A 12 8.50 21.75 25.04
CA PHE A 12 8.48 23.04 24.36
C PHE A 12 9.02 22.89 22.93
N LYS A 13 8.40 23.61 21.99
CA LYS A 13 8.95 23.73 20.64
C LYS A 13 10.19 24.62 20.70
N ARG A 14 11.24 24.29 19.93
CA ARG A 14 12.48 25.09 19.86
C ARG A 14 12.21 26.53 19.41
N SER A 15 11.24 26.72 18.52
CA SER A 15 10.76 28.03 18.06
C SER A 15 9.23 28.04 17.95
N PRO A 16 8.49 28.47 18.99
CA PRO A 16 7.04 28.59 18.92
C PRO A 16 6.65 29.73 17.97
N SER A 17 5.64 29.49 17.13
CA SER A 17 5.12 30.53 16.21
C SER A 17 4.26 31.56 16.96
N ALA A 18 4.09 32.75 16.39
CA ALA A 18 3.25 33.81 17.00
C ALA A 18 1.81 33.34 17.28
N ARG A 19 1.20 32.62 16.33
CA ARG A 19 -0.15 32.04 16.52
C ARG A 19 -0.22 31.05 17.69
N GLU A 20 0.83 30.26 17.90
CA GLU A 20 0.88 29.30 19.02
C GLU A 20 1.09 30.00 20.35
N LEU A 21 1.92 31.06 20.38
CA LEU A 21 2.05 31.93 21.54
C LEU A 21 0.68 32.51 21.92
N ASP A 22 -0.05 33.05 20.95
CA ASP A 22 -1.38 33.62 21.16
C ASP A 22 -2.41 32.61 21.66
N THR A 23 -2.47 31.42 21.04
CA THR A 23 -3.51 30.42 21.35
C THR A 23 -3.24 29.62 22.62
N LEU A 24 -1.98 29.28 22.90
CA LEU A 24 -1.63 28.35 23.98
C LEU A 24 -1.10 29.04 25.22
N TYR A 25 -0.42 30.18 25.07
CA TYR A 25 0.33 30.80 26.16
C TYR A 25 -0.26 32.12 26.64
N THR A 26 -1.26 32.69 25.96
CA THR A 26 -1.98 33.87 26.46
C THR A 26 -2.83 33.51 27.69
N PRO A 27 -2.61 34.17 28.85
CA PRO A 27 -3.47 34.02 30.01
C PRO A 27 -4.88 34.53 29.75
N THR A 28 -5.89 33.76 30.13
CA THR A 28 -7.28 34.22 30.13
C THR A 28 -7.55 35.12 31.32
N GLU A 29 -8.63 35.91 31.28
CA GLU A 29 -8.98 36.80 32.39
C GLU A 29 -9.20 36.02 33.70
N ASP A 30 -9.80 34.83 33.62
CA ASP A 30 -9.99 33.95 34.79
C ASP A 30 -8.64 33.47 35.38
N GLU A 31 -7.64 33.18 34.55
CA GLU A 31 -6.31 32.79 35.00
C GLU A 31 -5.53 33.95 35.62
N LEU A 32 -5.70 35.17 35.08
CA LEU A 32 -5.14 36.39 35.67
C LEU A 32 -5.75 36.66 37.05
N GLN A 33 -7.07 36.45 37.21
CA GLN A 33 -7.75 36.56 38.51
C GLN A 33 -7.25 35.49 39.50
N PHE A 34 -7.15 34.24 39.07
CA PHE A 34 -6.57 33.16 39.87
C PHE A 34 -5.17 33.51 40.37
N ALA A 35 -4.30 34.02 39.50
CA ALA A 35 -2.94 34.39 39.89
C ALA A 35 -2.91 35.52 40.93
N ARG A 36 -3.81 36.50 40.83
CA ARG A 36 -3.97 37.59 41.81
C ARG A 36 -4.44 37.09 43.18
N LEU A 37 -5.29 36.06 43.23
CA LEU A 37 -5.79 35.46 44.47
C LEU A 37 -4.68 34.70 45.22
N ILE A 38 -3.85 33.92 44.50
CA ILE A 38 -2.81 33.08 45.11
C ILE A 38 -1.55 33.89 45.47
N ALA A 39 -1.14 34.83 44.64
CA ALA A 39 0.10 35.60 44.81
C ALA A 39 -0.15 37.11 44.93
N ARG A 40 0.21 37.70 46.07
CA ARG A 40 0.01 39.15 46.32
C ARG A 40 1.06 40.06 45.67
N LYS A 41 2.28 39.58 45.43
CA LYS A 41 3.36 40.36 44.79
C LYS A 41 3.42 40.06 43.29
N ILE A 42 3.84 41.02 42.46
CA ILE A 42 3.91 40.86 40.99
C ILE A 42 4.89 39.75 40.58
N GLN A 43 6.03 39.64 41.30
CA GLN A 43 7.08 38.67 41.01
C GLN A 43 6.59 37.19 41.13
N PRO A 44 5.99 36.73 42.25
CA PRO A 44 5.43 35.37 42.31
C PRO A 44 4.19 35.17 41.41
N ARG A 45 3.43 36.23 41.08
CA ARG A 45 2.34 36.12 40.10
C ARG A 45 2.88 35.77 38.71
N PHE A 46 3.99 36.40 38.30
CA PHE A 46 4.62 36.10 37.02
C PHE A 46 5.09 34.65 36.94
N GLY A 47 5.79 34.18 37.97
CA GLY A 47 6.20 32.79 38.08
C GLY A 47 5.03 31.81 38.10
N LEU A 48 3.90 32.17 38.75
CA LEU A 48 2.70 31.34 38.80
C LEU A 48 2.02 31.21 37.43
N LEU A 49 1.89 32.31 36.69
CA LEU A 49 1.31 32.32 35.35
C LEU A 49 2.14 31.50 34.36
N LEU A 50 3.47 31.64 34.42
CA LEU A 50 4.38 30.85 33.59
C LEU A 50 4.28 29.35 33.90
N LEU A 51 4.27 28.97 35.18
CA LEU A 51 4.09 27.56 35.57
C LEU A 51 2.71 27.03 35.19
N LEU A 52 1.65 27.82 35.32
CA LEU A 52 0.30 27.42 34.93
C LEU A 52 0.24 27.13 33.42
N LYS A 53 0.77 28.05 32.59
CA LYS A 53 0.79 27.89 31.13
C LYS A 53 1.71 26.77 30.69
N ALA A 54 2.87 26.64 31.32
CA ALA A 54 3.75 25.50 31.10
C ALA A 54 3.06 24.18 31.45
N PHE A 55 2.39 24.08 32.60
CA PHE A 55 1.72 22.87 33.04
C PHE A 55 0.52 22.51 32.17
N GLN A 56 -0.31 23.47 31.77
CA GLN A 56 -1.41 23.23 30.82
C GLN A 56 -0.93 22.63 29.51
N ARG A 57 0.29 22.97 29.07
CA ARG A 57 0.88 22.43 27.85
C ARG A 57 1.64 21.12 28.07
N LEU A 58 2.35 20.98 29.19
CA LEU A 58 3.29 19.88 29.44
C LEU A 58 2.73 18.78 30.33
N GLY A 59 1.72 19.04 31.16
CA GLY A 59 1.24 18.09 32.16
C GLY A 59 2.23 17.78 33.29
N TYR A 60 3.34 18.52 33.38
CA TYR A 60 4.32 18.50 34.47
C TYR A 60 4.91 19.89 34.71
N PHE A 61 5.59 20.09 35.82
CA PHE A 61 6.27 21.36 36.14
C PHE A 61 7.71 21.36 35.62
N PRO A 62 8.06 22.14 34.58
CA PRO A 62 9.45 22.28 34.13
C PRO A 62 10.27 23.16 35.08
N ALA A 63 11.59 23.14 34.96
CA ALA A 63 12.41 24.17 35.60
C ALA A 63 12.12 25.53 34.91
N MET A 64 12.17 26.62 35.67
CA MET A 64 11.88 27.95 35.12
C MET A 64 12.86 28.37 34.02
N GLU A 65 14.09 27.87 34.08
CA GLU A 65 15.15 28.07 33.07
C GLU A 65 14.90 27.31 31.76
N ASP A 66 14.11 26.23 31.79
CA ASP A 66 13.77 25.43 30.61
C ASP A 66 12.63 26.07 29.79
N ILE A 67 11.95 27.09 30.32
CA ILE A 67 10.85 27.78 29.62
C ILE A 67 11.46 28.72 28.55
N PRO A 68 11.13 28.53 27.26
CA PRO A 68 11.67 29.36 26.18
C PRO A 68 11.43 30.86 26.42
N VAL A 69 12.46 31.66 26.13
CA VAL A 69 12.43 33.12 26.27
C VAL A 69 11.24 33.74 25.55
N ALA A 70 10.87 33.22 24.37
CA ALA A 70 9.72 33.68 23.60
C ALA A 70 8.39 33.53 24.38
N ILE A 71 8.20 32.43 25.12
CA ILE A 71 7.01 32.21 25.96
C ILE A 71 7.04 33.15 27.16
N VAL A 72 8.21 33.31 27.78
CA VAL A 72 8.40 34.22 28.93
C VAL A 72 8.05 35.66 28.52
N GLN A 73 8.53 36.12 27.37
CA GLN A 73 8.25 37.45 26.82
C GLN A 73 6.77 37.63 26.45
N HIS A 74 6.15 36.61 25.84
CA HIS A 74 4.73 36.66 25.46
C HIS A 74 3.80 36.78 26.68
N VAL A 75 3.99 35.92 27.68
CA VAL A 75 3.20 35.95 28.93
C VAL A 75 3.42 37.27 29.68
N ARG A 76 4.65 37.79 29.65
CA ARG A 76 4.97 39.09 30.25
C ARG A 76 4.19 40.24 29.57
N ALA A 77 4.23 40.29 28.24
CA ALA A 77 3.55 41.33 27.47
C ALA A 77 2.04 41.28 27.66
N THR A 78 1.44 40.09 27.57
CA THR A 78 -0.01 39.88 27.71
C THR A 78 -0.52 40.14 29.13
N ALA A 79 0.30 39.87 30.16
CA ALA A 79 -0.06 40.14 31.56
C ALA A 79 0.27 41.55 32.05
N GLY A 80 0.88 42.41 31.21
CA GLY A 80 1.26 43.78 31.57
C GLY A 80 2.34 43.86 32.66
N ILE A 81 3.33 42.95 32.61
CA ILE A 81 4.40 42.85 33.63
C ILE A 81 5.67 43.53 33.12
N ASP A 82 6.36 44.26 33.99
CA ASP A 82 7.57 45.02 33.65
C ASP A 82 8.77 44.12 33.32
N ALA A 83 9.68 44.61 32.46
CA ALA A 83 10.79 43.85 31.90
C ALA A 83 11.84 43.43 32.95
N GLU A 84 12.00 44.22 34.00
CA GLU A 84 12.96 44.00 35.09
C GLU A 84 12.54 42.91 36.08
N ILE A 85 11.28 42.46 36.03
CA ILE A 85 10.74 41.50 37.00
C ILE A 85 11.12 40.07 36.58
N SER A 86 11.92 39.41 37.43
CA SER A 86 12.33 38.01 37.26
C SER A 86 11.24 37.02 37.66
N ALA A 87 11.08 35.95 36.88
CA ALA A 87 10.17 34.85 37.20
C ALA A 87 10.73 33.84 38.22
N ALA A 88 12.00 33.99 38.64
CA ALA A 88 12.68 33.02 39.49
C ALA A 88 12.09 32.98 40.91
N TYR A 89 11.91 31.78 41.47
CA TYR A 89 11.46 31.62 42.85
C TYR A 89 12.65 31.69 43.80
N ALA A 90 12.62 32.64 44.74
CA ALA A 90 13.65 32.75 45.78
C ALA A 90 13.52 31.70 46.89
N GLU A 91 12.27 31.26 47.18
CA GLU A 91 11.97 30.30 48.24
C GLU A 91 11.26 29.05 47.69
N PRO A 92 11.77 27.83 47.93
CA PRO A 92 11.13 26.59 47.48
C PRO A 92 9.69 26.42 48.00
N ARG A 93 9.40 26.93 49.21
CA ARG A 93 8.06 26.84 49.81
C ARG A 93 6.99 27.55 48.96
N THR A 94 7.34 28.67 48.34
CA THR A 94 6.41 29.42 47.48
C THR A 94 6.15 28.65 46.18
N LEU A 95 7.18 28.03 45.61
CA LEU A 95 7.07 27.17 44.43
C LEU A 95 6.13 25.97 44.69
N TYR A 96 6.32 25.24 45.79
CA TYR A 96 5.46 24.11 46.16
C TYR A 96 4.00 24.52 46.38
N ARG A 97 3.76 25.68 47.00
CA ARG A 97 2.41 26.23 47.17
C ARG A 97 1.74 26.53 45.82
N HIS A 98 2.52 27.03 44.85
CA HIS A 98 2.02 27.29 43.50
C HIS A 98 1.74 25.99 42.74
N HIS A 99 2.57 24.96 42.88
CA HIS A 99 2.28 23.63 42.31
C HIS A 99 0.96 23.07 42.85
N LEU A 100 0.72 23.15 44.16
CA LEU A 100 -0.54 22.72 44.78
C LEU A 100 -1.74 23.49 44.23
N ALA A 101 -1.64 24.82 44.18
CA ALA A 101 -2.73 25.66 43.66
C ALA A 101 -3.05 25.37 42.19
N ILE A 102 -2.03 25.11 41.35
CA ILE A 102 -2.21 24.74 39.94
C ILE A 102 -2.87 23.36 39.83
N ARG A 103 -2.44 22.37 40.60
CA ARG A 103 -3.03 21.03 40.63
C ARG A 103 -4.51 21.05 41.03
N GLU A 104 -4.85 21.77 42.10
CA GLU A 104 -6.24 21.95 42.53
C GLU A 104 -7.09 22.60 41.44
N ARG A 105 -6.59 23.68 40.82
CA ARG A 105 -7.30 24.39 39.75
C ARG A 105 -7.57 23.51 38.54
N LEU A 106 -6.58 22.72 38.11
CA LEU A 106 -6.70 21.86 36.92
C LEU A 106 -7.34 20.50 37.24
N SER A 107 -7.67 20.22 38.51
CA SER A 107 -8.15 18.92 38.98
C SER A 107 -7.19 17.78 38.59
N VAL A 108 -5.89 18.00 38.82
CA VAL A 108 -4.81 17.06 38.48
C VAL A 108 -4.15 16.53 39.76
N SER A 109 -4.03 15.22 39.89
CA SER A 109 -3.32 14.60 41.01
C SER A 109 -1.81 14.56 40.75
N ALA A 110 -1.00 14.73 41.81
CA ALA A 110 0.45 14.61 41.71
C ALA A 110 0.88 13.18 41.33
N TRP A 111 2.04 13.05 40.69
CA TRP A 111 2.67 11.75 40.48
C TRP A 111 3.00 11.09 41.83
N GLY A 112 2.52 9.85 42.04
CA GLY A 112 2.69 9.06 43.26
C GLY A 112 2.42 7.57 43.00
N ASP A 113 2.08 6.79 44.03
CA ASP A 113 1.87 5.34 43.91
C ASP A 113 0.74 4.98 42.93
N GLU A 114 -0.32 5.78 42.90
CA GLU A 114 -1.43 5.58 41.97
C GLU A 114 -1.01 5.82 40.51
N GLY A 115 -0.26 6.90 40.25
CA GLY A 115 0.28 7.17 38.92
C GLY A 115 1.24 6.07 38.45
N LEU A 116 2.07 5.55 39.37
CA LEU A 116 2.96 4.42 39.08
C LEU A 116 2.16 3.15 38.73
N ARG A 117 1.10 2.86 39.48
CA ARG A 117 0.21 1.70 39.26
C ARG A 117 -0.47 1.80 37.89
N VAL A 118 -1.13 2.93 37.62
CA VAL A 118 -1.83 3.20 36.35
C VAL A 118 -0.88 3.10 35.15
N ALA A 119 0.28 3.76 35.21
CA ALA A 119 1.26 3.68 34.14
C ALA A 119 1.79 2.24 33.96
N SER A 120 1.99 1.50 35.05
CA SER A 120 2.49 0.12 34.99
C SER A 120 1.48 -0.85 34.39
N GLU A 121 0.21 -0.77 34.78
CA GLU A 121 -0.87 -1.62 34.25
C GLU A 121 -1.12 -1.34 32.77
N ALA A 122 -1.15 -0.08 32.37
CA ALA A 122 -1.30 0.33 30.98
C ALA A 122 -0.14 -0.16 30.11
N MET A 123 1.11 0.03 30.58
CA MET A 123 2.30 -0.47 29.88
C MET A 123 2.34 -2.00 29.84
N ALA A 124 1.95 -2.70 30.90
CA ALA A 124 1.96 -4.16 30.94
C ALA A 124 0.97 -4.74 29.93
N THR A 125 -0.26 -4.22 29.91
CA THR A 125 -1.30 -4.62 28.96
C THR A 125 -0.84 -4.35 27.52
N ALA A 126 -0.27 -3.18 27.25
CA ALA A 126 0.25 -2.85 25.92
C ALA A 126 1.45 -3.73 25.53
N ALA A 127 2.34 -4.06 26.48
CA ALA A 127 3.54 -4.85 26.25
C ALA A 127 3.25 -6.31 25.90
N GLU A 128 2.05 -6.83 26.14
CA GLU A 128 1.63 -8.15 25.66
C GLU A 128 1.61 -8.20 24.13
N VAL A 129 1.20 -7.11 23.47
CA VAL A 129 1.02 -7.06 22.01
C VAL A 129 2.11 -6.23 21.32
N MET A 130 2.62 -5.20 21.99
CA MET A 130 3.59 -4.23 21.46
C MET A 130 5.00 -4.44 22.03
N ASP A 131 6.03 -4.13 21.24
CA ASP A 131 7.43 -4.30 21.65
C ASP A 131 8.26 -3.01 21.70
N ASN A 132 7.78 -1.94 21.08
CA ASN A 132 8.53 -0.70 20.99
C ASN A 132 8.38 0.11 22.29
N PRO A 133 9.48 0.43 23.00
CA PRO A 133 9.43 1.20 24.25
C PRO A 133 8.74 2.56 24.10
N ALA A 134 8.86 3.22 22.95
CA ALA A 134 8.20 4.50 22.71
C ALA A 134 6.67 4.36 22.73
N ASP A 135 6.13 3.29 22.16
CA ASP A 135 4.69 3.04 22.11
C ASP A 135 4.16 2.72 23.52
N LEU A 136 4.91 1.96 24.33
CA LEU A 136 4.57 1.72 25.74
C LEU A 136 4.53 3.03 26.55
N ILE A 137 5.50 3.92 26.32
CA ILE A 137 5.54 5.24 26.96
C ILE A 137 4.34 6.08 26.52
N ASN A 138 3.97 6.05 25.23
CA ASN A 138 2.83 6.81 24.70
C ASN A 138 1.51 6.34 25.32
N VAL A 139 1.29 5.02 25.42
CA VAL A 139 0.09 4.46 26.07
C VAL A 139 0.03 4.89 27.55
N ALA A 140 1.16 4.89 28.25
CA ALA A 140 1.18 5.37 29.63
C ALA A 140 0.88 6.86 29.74
N ILE A 141 1.42 7.69 28.84
CA ILE A 141 1.13 9.14 28.81
C ILE A 141 -0.37 9.37 28.57
N GLU A 142 -0.95 8.69 27.59
CA GLU A 142 -2.36 8.79 27.26
C GLU A 142 -3.23 8.43 28.47
N GLU A 143 -2.90 7.34 29.16
CA GLU A 143 -3.65 6.88 30.33
C GLU A 143 -3.50 7.84 31.53
N LEU A 144 -2.29 8.35 31.77
CA LEU A 144 -2.05 9.34 32.84
C LEU A 144 -2.80 10.64 32.56
N VAL A 145 -2.82 11.11 31.31
CA VAL A 145 -3.57 12.30 30.91
C VAL A 145 -5.07 12.07 31.05
N ARG A 146 -5.57 10.91 30.62
CA ARG A 146 -6.99 10.51 30.74
C ARG A 146 -7.46 10.52 32.19
N GLN A 147 -6.64 10.02 33.11
CA GLN A 147 -6.94 10.00 34.55
C GLN A 147 -6.56 11.29 35.28
N ARG A 148 -6.09 12.32 34.56
CA ARG A 148 -5.67 13.63 35.11
C ARG A 148 -4.57 13.48 36.17
N ILE A 149 -3.54 12.70 35.87
CA ILE A 149 -2.34 12.51 36.70
C ILE A 149 -1.18 13.29 36.09
N GLU A 150 -0.41 13.98 36.93
CA GLU A 150 0.82 14.67 36.52
C GLU A 150 1.84 13.69 35.91
N LEU A 151 2.45 14.09 34.80
CA LEU A 151 3.48 13.29 34.14
C LEU A 151 4.78 13.31 34.96
N PRO A 152 5.39 12.15 35.24
CA PRO A 152 6.70 12.13 35.86
C PRO A 152 7.79 12.49 34.85
N ALA A 153 9.00 12.76 35.33
CA ALA A 153 10.16 12.92 34.45
C ALA A 153 10.27 11.76 33.44
N PHE A 154 10.60 12.07 32.20
CA PHE A 154 10.73 11.08 31.11
C PHE A 154 11.59 9.87 31.49
N SER A 155 12.69 10.10 32.23
CA SER A 155 13.60 9.05 32.72
C SER A 155 12.91 8.03 33.63
N THR A 156 11.80 8.39 34.28
CA THR A 156 10.98 7.46 35.07
C THR A 156 10.14 6.57 34.16
N LEU A 157 9.44 7.13 33.16
CA LEU A 157 8.66 6.34 32.19
C LEU A 157 9.56 5.44 31.33
N ASP A 158 10.73 5.92 30.93
CA ASP A 158 11.71 5.13 30.17
C ASP A 158 12.33 4.00 31.01
N ARG A 159 12.60 4.20 32.31
CA ARG A 159 12.99 3.09 33.19
C ARG A 159 11.85 2.10 33.39
N LEU A 160 10.62 2.58 33.58
CA LEU A 160 9.45 1.74 33.80
C LEU A 160 9.13 0.88 32.58
N SER A 161 9.08 1.47 31.38
CA SER A 161 8.80 0.77 30.13
C SER A 161 9.84 -0.32 29.85
N ARG A 162 11.13 -0.08 30.12
CA ARG A 162 12.17 -1.11 30.03
C ARG A 162 11.93 -2.26 30.98
N ARG A 163 11.67 -1.95 32.26
CA ARG A 163 11.44 -2.98 33.28
C ARG A 163 10.25 -3.85 32.90
N ILE A 164 9.12 -3.24 32.55
CA ILE A 164 7.89 -3.94 32.17
C ILE A 164 8.12 -4.78 30.92
N ARG A 165 8.73 -4.21 29.88
CA ARG A 165 9.05 -4.97 28.66
C ARG A 165 9.96 -6.15 28.93
N THR A 166 11.01 -5.97 29.74
CA THR A 166 11.91 -7.06 30.12
C THR A 166 11.16 -8.16 30.87
N LEU A 167 10.23 -7.80 31.77
CA LEU A 167 9.40 -8.77 32.48
C LEU A 167 8.45 -9.53 31.55
N VAL A 168 7.70 -8.82 30.70
CA VAL A 168 6.74 -9.43 29.76
C VAL A 168 7.44 -10.31 28.74
N ASN A 169 8.48 -9.79 28.08
CA ASN A 169 9.23 -10.58 27.10
C ASN A 169 10.00 -11.73 27.77
N GLY A 170 10.54 -11.52 28.97
CA GLY A 170 11.15 -12.58 29.77
C GLY A 170 10.18 -13.71 30.07
N ARG A 171 8.92 -13.39 30.41
CA ARG A 171 7.86 -14.39 30.62
C ARG A 171 7.62 -15.23 29.37
N PHE A 172 7.52 -14.62 28.19
CA PHE A 172 7.42 -15.36 26.93
C PHE A 172 8.65 -16.24 26.68
N PHE A 173 9.85 -15.71 26.88
CA PHE A 173 11.08 -16.44 26.62
C PHE A 173 11.26 -17.66 27.53
N GLU A 174 10.95 -17.51 28.82
CA GLU A 174 11.01 -18.62 29.78
C GLU A 174 9.90 -19.64 29.56
N ALA A 175 8.68 -19.20 29.20
CA ALA A 175 7.57 -20.11 28.88
C ALA A 175 7.91 -21.02 27.69
N VAL A 176 8.48 -20.46 26.62
CA VAL A 176 8.92 -21.24 25.46
C VAL A 176 10.08 -22.17 25.84
N LEU A 177 11.07 -21.68 26.59
CA LEU A 177 12.20 -22.51 27.02
C LEU A 177 11.72 -23.73 27.83
N ALA A 178 10.74 -23.55 28.71
CA ALA A 178 10.19 -24.62 29.54
C ALA A 178 9.49 -25.72 28.72
N GLN A 179 8.94 -25.39 27.55
CA GLN A 179 8.29 -26.34 26.64
C GLN A 179 9.29 -27.08 25.73
N LEU A 180 10.47 -26.50 25.47
CA LEU A 180 11.48 -27.09 24.58
C LEU A 180 12.25 -28.24 25.22
N THR A 181 12.28 -29.38 24.51
CA THR A 181 13.10 -30.55 24.86
C THR A 181 14.59 -30.29 24.59
N GLU A 182 15.48 -31.08 25.21
CA GLU A 182 16.93 -30.97 24.99
C GLU A 182 17.33 -31.21 23.52
N ALA A 183 16.65 -32.15 22.85
CA ALA A 183 16.85 -32.43 21.43
C ALA A 183 16.49 -31.22 20.55
N GLU A 184 15.36 -30.55 20.81
CA GLU A 184 14.95 -29.36 20.08
C GLU A 184 15.90 -28.18 20.32
N ARG A 185 16.37 -27.98 21.56
CA ARG A 185 17.38 -26.95 21.88
C ARG A 185 18.67 -27.19 21.10
N GLY A 186 19.13 -28.44 21.05
CA GLY A 186 20.29 -28.84 20.26
C GLY A 186 20.11 -28.58 18.76
N GLN A 187 18.92 -28.85 18.20
CA GLN A 187 18.61 -28.51 16.81
C GLN A 187 18.65 -27.00 16.56
N LEU A 188 18.06 -26.19 17.44
CA LEU A 188 18.07 -24.73 17.31
C LEU A 188 19.48 -24.14 17.37
N ASP A 189 20.33 -24.66 18.26
CA ASP A 189 21.72 -24.22 18.36
C ASP A 189 22.54 -24.64 17.13
N ALA A 190 22.32 -25.85 16.61
CA ALA A 190 22.98 -26.32 15.39
C ALA A 190 22.66 -25.46 14.16
N LEU A 191 21.48 -24.80 14.11
CA LEU A 191 21.16 -23.87 13.02
C LEU A 191 22.10 -22.66 12.97
N LEU A 192 22.65 -22.25 14.13
CA LEU A 192 23.53 -21.09 14.26
C LEU A 192 25.01 -21.44 14.06
N GLU A 193 25.35 -22.71 13.93
CA GLU A 193 26.70 -23.15 13.62
C GLU A 193 27.02 -22.97 12.12
N VAL A 194 28.25 -22.56 11.84
CA VAL A 194 28.77 -22.48 10.48
C VAL A 194 29.32 -23.87 10.13
N GLY A 195 28.58 -24.62 9.32
CA GLY A 195 29.05 -25.93 8.85
C GLY A 195 30.17 -25.82 7.79
N ASP A 196 30.72 -26.97 7.40
CA ASP A 196 31.78 -27.13 6.37
C ASP A 196 31.33 -26.81 4.93
N SER A 197 30.26 -26.04 4.74
CA SER A 197 29.80 -25.67 3.41
C SER A 197 30.86 -24.82 2.68
N PRO A 198 31.03 -24.96 1.35
CA PRO A 198 31.99 -24.16 0.57
C PRO A 198 31.80 -22.65 0.71
N GLN A 199 30.60 -22.22 1.12
CA GLN A 199 30.20 -20.82 1.26
C GLN A 199 30.36 -20.28 2.69
N LYS A 200 30.77 -21.11 3.67
CA LYS A 200 30.86 -20.77 5.10
C LYS A 200 29.57 -20.14 5.66
N LYS A 201 28.41 -20.66 5.28
CA LYS A 201 27.10 -20.16 5.72
C LYS A 201 26.44 -21.14 6.69
N SER A 202 25.73 -20.62 7.70
CA SER A 202 24.94 -21.42 8.65
C SER A 202 23.59 -21.84 8.06
N LEU A 203 22.97 -22.87 8.60
CA LEU A 203 21.60 -23.27 8.22
C LEU A 203 20.58 -22.15 8.53
N PHE A 204 20.86 -21.32 9.52
CA PHE A 204 20.10 -20.11 9.82
C PHE A 204 20.08 -19.11 8.65
N PHE A 205 21.17 -18.99 7.87
CA PHE A 205 21.15 -18.19 6.64
C PHE A 205 20.20 -18.78 5.60
N ALA A 206 20.08 -20.10 5.52
CA ALA A 206 19.16 -20.76 4.60
C ALA A 206 17.67 -20.48 4.91
N LEU A 207 17.32 -20.25 6.19
CA LEU A 207 15.96 -19.85 6.61
C LEU A 207 15.54 -18.48 6.05
N LYS A 208 16.49 -17.64 5.67
CA LYS A 208 16.26 -16.28 5.16
C LYS A 208 16.24 -16.21 3.64
N GLN A 209 16.39 -17.34 2.96
CA GLN A 209 16.41 -17.36 1.51
C GLN A 209 15.03 -17.04 0.94
N LEU A 210 15.02 -16.14 -0.03
CA LEU A 210 13.83 -15.73 -0.75
C LEU A 210 13.61 -16.60 -1.99
N PRO A 211 12.35 -16.76 -2.45
CA PRO A 211 12.05 -17.46 -3.68
C PRO A 211 12.68 -16.73 -4.88
N LYS A 212 13.25 -17.52 -5.79
CA LYS A 212 13.76 -17.04 -7.07
C LYS A 212 12.62 -16.89 -8.10
N ARG A 213 12.96 -16.57 -9.35
CA ARG A 213 12.01 -16.47 -10.48
C ARG A 213 11.14 -17.73 -10.64
N SER A 214 9.94 -17.57 -11.22
CA SER A 214 8.96 -18.66 -11.40
C SER A 214 9.38 -19.70 -12.46
N SER A 215 10.24 -20.65 -12.08
CA SER A 215 10.68 -21.79 -12.91
C SER A 215 10.22 -23.12 -12.32
N LEU A 216 10.24 -24.20 -13.10
CA LEU A 216 9.94 -25.55 -12.59
C LEU A 216 11.01 -26.00 -11.58
N GLU A 217 12.28 -25.69 -11.85
CA GLU A 217 13.42 -25.99 -10.97
C GLU A 217 13.26 -25.28 -9.63
N HIS A 218 12.95 -23.98 -9.63
CA HIS A 218 12.77 -23.22 -8.39
C HIS A 218 11.50 -23.64 -7.63
N LEU A 219 10.46 -24.12 -8.32
CA LEU A 219 9.30 -24.75 -7.68
C LEU A 219 9.69 -26.01 -6.92
N GLN A 220 10.58 -26.82 -7.48
CA GLN A 220 11.13 -27.99 -6.79
C GLN A 220 12.03 -27.59 -5.61
N GLU A 221 12.92 -26.60 -5.81
CA GLU A 221 13.76 -26.05 -4.73
C GLU A 221 12.91 -25.54 -3.55
N LEU A 222 11.79 -24.85 -3.83
CA LEU A 222 10.89 -24.34 -2.80
C LEU A 222 10.14 -25.46 -2.08
N LEU A 223 9.67 -26.48 -2.79
CA LEU A 223 9.09 -27.67 -2.16
C LEU A 223 10.10 -28.39 -1.26
N ASP A 224 11.35 -28.53 -1.70
CA ASP A 224 12.44 -29.09 -0.88
C ASP A 224 12.71 -28.22 0.35
N HIS A 225 12.66 -26.90 0.18
CA HIS A 225 12.80 -25.96 1.28
C HIS A 225 11.67 -26.11 2.31
N ILE A 226 10.41 -26.21 1.87
CA ILE A 226 9.28 -26.42 2.78
C ILE A 226 9.40 -27.75 3.51
N VAL A 227 9.78 -28.84 2.83
CA VAL A 227 10.01 -30.13 3.51
C VAL A 227 11.12 -30.01 4.56
N LYS A 228 12.23 -29.33 4.25
CA LYS A 228 13.30 -29.06 5.22
C LYS A 228 12.78 -28.24 6.40
N LEU A 229 12.00 -27.19 6.15
CA LEU A 229 11.39 -26.35 7.18
C LEU A 229 10.38 -27.13 8.03
N SER A 230 9.61 -28.05 7.47
CA SER A 230 8.68 -28.89 8.22
C SER A 230 9.39 -29.88 9.14
N ASN A 231 10.61 -30.29 8.77
CA ASN A 231 11.45 -31.20 9.57
C ASN A 231 12.27 -30.48 10.66
N THR A 232 12.27 -29.15 10.73
CA THR A 232 12.86 -28.42 11.87
C THR A 232 11.91 -28.40 13.06
N VAL A 233 12.41 -27.97 14.23
CA VAL A 233 11.63 -27.82 15.47
C VAL A 233 10.26 -27.17 15.20
N GLY A 234 9.19 -27.81 15.69
CA GLY A 234 7.82 -27.41 15.46
C GLY A 234 7.45 -26.11 16.17
N ALA A 235 7.49 -24.97 15.48
CA ALA A 235 7.27 -23.67 16.13
C ALA A 235 5.81 -23.40 16.55
N ASP A 236 4.81 -24.04 15.93
CA ASP A 236 3.41 -23.66 16.08
C ASP A 236 2.83 -23.97 17.47
N HIS A 237 3.25 -25.08 18.09
CA HIS A 237 2.85 -25.41 19.47
C HIS A 237 3.57 -24.51 20.48
N HIS A 238 4.89 -24.34 20.31
CA HIS A 238 5.75 -23.58 21.23
C HIS A 238 5.41 -22.08 21.28
N LEU A 239 4.82 -21.53 20.21
CA LEU A 239 4.48 -20.10 20.12
C LEU A 239 2.98 -19.81 20.34
N ALA A 240 2.16 -20.79 20.68
CA ALA A 240 0.70 -20.65 20.74
C ALA A 240 0.21 -19.54 21.69
N ASP A 241 0.92 -19.33 22.81
CA ASP A 241 0.56 -18.32 23.82
C ASP A 241 1.15 -16.92 23.52
N ILE A 242 1.89 -16.77 22.43
CA ILE A 242 2.51 -15.49 22.03
C ILE A 242 1.64 -14.83 20.96
N PRO A 243 1.19 -13.56 21.15
CA PRO A 243 0.44 -12.85 20.13
C PRO A 243 1.19 -12.78 18.79
N ASN A 244 0.48 -12.94 17.66
CA ASN A 244 1.10 -12.94 16.33
C ASN A 244 1.92 -11.66 16.04
N ALA A 245 1.50 -10.51 16.56
CA ALA A 245 2.27 -9.26 16.47
C ALA A 245 3.68 -9.37 17.09
N LYS A 246 3.81 -10.05 18.23
CA LYS A 246 5.10 -10.35 18.88
C LYS A 246 5.93 -11.33 18.09
N ILE A 247 5.31 -12.40 17.57
CA ILE A 247 5.99 -13.38 16.71
C ILE A 247 6.59 -12.68 15.48
N LYS A 248 5.81 -11.82 14.81
CA LYS A 248 6.29 -11.01 13.68
C LYS A 248 7.45 -10.09 14.09
N HIS A 249 7.36 -9.43 15.25
CA HIS A 249 8.44 -8.57 15.75
C HIS A 249 9.73 -9.34 16.02
N PHE A 250 9.65 -10.46 16.74
CA PHE A 250 10.79 -11.33 17.05
C PHE A 250 11.40 -11.95 15.79
N ALA A 251 10.56 -12.38 14.84
CA ALA A 251 11.03 -12.85 13.53
C ALA A 251 11.79 -11.76 12.77
N ALA A 252 11.29 -10.52 12.77
CA ALA A 252 11.96 -9.38 12.13
C ALA A 252 13.31 -9.03 12.81
N GLU A 253 13.36 -9.06 14.15
CA GLU A 253 14.62 -8.89 14.90
C GLU A 253 15.63 -9.99 14.52
N ALA A 254 15.20 -11.25 14.45
CA ALA A 254 16.04 -12.37 14.02
C ALA A 254 16.49 -12.24 12.55
N LYS A 255 15.61 -11.80 11.64
CA LYS A 255 15.93 -11.59 10.21
C LYS A 255 17.06 -10.55 10.04
N ALA A 256 17.08 -9.49 10.84
CA ALA A 256 18.08 -8.42 10.76
C ALA A 256 19.47 -8.76 11.35
N LEU A 257 19.57 -9.83 12.17
CA LEU A 257 20.79 -10.25 12.87
C LEU A 257 21.51 -11.40 12.15
N ASP A 258 22.82 -11.53 12.35
CA ASP A 258 23.56 -12.73 11.92
C ASP A 258 23.63 -13.80 13.03
N ALA A 259 24.16 -14.98 12.68
CA ALA A 259 24.27 -16.09 13.62
C ALA A 259 25.24 -15.81 14.77
N ALA A 260 26.34 -15.09 14.52
CA ALA A 260 27.34 -14.75 15.54
C ALA A 260 26.77 -13.76 16.57
N GLU A 261 25.88 -12.88 16.15
CA GLU A 261 25.16 -11.94 17.01
C GLU A 261 24.05 -12.63 17.81
N LEU A 262 23.30 -13.53 17.18
CA LEU A 262 22.28 -14.30 17.89
C LEU A 262 22.88 -15.13 19.04
N LYS A 263 24.09 -15.65 18.86
CA LYS A 263 24.85 -16.36 19.90
C LYS A 263 25.19 -15.50 21.12
N LYS A 264 25.19 -14.16 21.00
CA LYS A 264 25.46 -13.24 22.13
C LYS A 264 24.26 -13.06 23.05
N PHE A 265 23.05 -13.45 22.64
CA PHE A 265 21.87 -13.37 23.50
C PHE A 265 21.79 -14.56 24.46
N THR A 266 21.02 -14.38 25.53
CA THR A 266 20.68 -15.47 26.46
C THR A 266 19.90 -16.57 25.74
N SER A 267 20.08 -17.82 26.14
CA SER A 267 19.42 -18.98 25.52
C SER A 267 17.90 -18.83 25.39
N PRO A 268 17.14 -18.39 26.43
CA PRO A 268 15.69 -18.19 26.30
C PRO A 268 15.32 -17.23 25.16
N LYS A 269 15.95 -16.04 25.11
CA LYS A 269 15.69 -15.05 24.06
C LYS A 269 16.10 -15.59 22.68
N ARG A 270 17.28 -16.22 22.58
CA ARG A 270 17.81 -16.77 21.34
C ARG A 270 16.84 -17.77 20.71
N TYR A 271 16.29 -18.70 21.50
CA TYR A 271 15.38 -19.71 21.01
C TYR A 271 14.06 -19.11 20.51
N VAL A 272 13.46 -18.16 21.23
CA VAL A 272 12.23 -17.51 20.77
C VAL A 272 12.44 -16.73 19.48
N LEU A 273 13.55 -16.00 19.34
CA LEU A 273 13.86 -15.28 18.10
C LEU A 273 14.00 -16.25 16.90
N VAL A 274 14.73 -17.36 17.07
CA VAL A 274 14.93 -18.35 16.01
C VAL A 274 13.64 -19.10 15.68
N LEU A 275 12.86 -19.51 16.67
CA LEU A 275 11.56 -20.16 16.47
C LEU A 275 10.56 -19.24 15.76
N SER A 276 10.51 -17.97 16.15
CA SER A 276 9.66 -16.96 15.50
C SER A 276 10.04 -16.81 14.02
N LEU A 277 11.34 -16.81 13.71
CA LEU A 277 11.81 -16.80 12.31
C LEU A 277 11.44 -18.07 11.56
N ILE A 278 11.56 -19.26 12.17
CA ILE A 278 11.15 -20.53 11.55
C ILE A 278 9.66 -20.54 11.26
N HIS A 279 8.82 -20.13 12.23
CA HIS A 279 7.39 -20.00 12.03
C HIS A 279 7.10 -19.07 10.85
N ARG A 280 7.73 -17.88 10.82
CA ARG A 280 7.51 -16.95 9.72
C ARG A 280 7.99 -17.48 8.38
N ALA A 281 9.14 -18.15 8.33
CA ALA A 281 9.67 -18.76 7.12
C ALA A 281 8.73 -19.85 6.58
N ARG A 282 8.11 -20.66 7.45
CA ARG A 282 7.10 -21.66 7.05
C ARG A 282 5.86 -21.03 6.44
N VAL A 283 5.32 -19.98 7.08
CA VAL A 283 4.16 -19.24 6.56
C VAL A 283 4.48 -18.63 5.20
N GLN A 284 5.61 -17.91 5.11
CA GLN A 284 6.04 -17.26 3.87
C GLN A 284 6.31 -18.26 2.75
N ALA A 285 6.97 -19.39 3.03
CA ALA A 285 7.26 -20.39 2.00
C ALA A 285 5.98 -21.01 1.41
N ARG A 286 4.90 -21.16 2.19
CA ARG A 286 3.58 -21.60 1.68
C ARG A 286 2.93 -20.56 0.78
N ASP A 287 2.99 -19.27 1.17
CA ASP A 287 2.51 -18.17 0.34
C ASP A 287 3.29 -18.07 -0.99
N ASP A 288 4.62 -18.16 -0.92
CA ASP A 288 5.51 -18.13 -2.09
C ASP A 288 5.25 -19.33 -3.03
N LEU A 289 4.92 -20.50 -2.48
CA LEU A 289 4.59 -21.70 -3.24
C LEU A 289 3.27 -21.54 -3.99
N ALA A 290 2.25 -20.99 -3.33
CA ALA A 290 0.97 -20.68 -3.95
C ALA A 290 1.13 -19.63 -5.07
N ASP A 291 1.87 -18.55 -4.82
CA ASP A 291 2.20 -17.53 -5.82
C ASP A 291 2.90 -18.15 -7.03
N MET A 292 3.95 -18.95 -6.81
CA MET A 292 4.68 -19.58 -7.90
C MET A 292 3.80 -20.56 -8.67
N PHE A 293 2.95 -21.34 -8.00
CA PHE A 293 1.97 -22.22 -8.64
C PHE A 293 1.01 -21.44 -9.56
N ILE A 294 0.40 -20.37 -9.07
CA ILE A 294 -0.51 -19.51 -9.85
C ILE A 294 0.21 -18.94 -11.08
N LYS A 295 1.45 -18.44 -10.91
CA LYS A 295 2.27 -17.92 -12.03
C LYS A 295 2.61 -19.02 -13.04
N ARG A 296 2.95 -20.23 -12.58
CA ARG A 296 3.26 -21.37 -13.45
C ARG A 296 2.04 -21.80 -14.27
N MET A 297 0.87 -21.89 -13.66
CA MET A 297 -0.37 -22.20 -14.38
C MET A 297 -0.71 -21.11 -15.39
N SER A 298 -0.59 -19.83 -15.00
CA SER A 298 -0.80 -18.70 -15.92
C SER A 298 0.15 -18.75 -17.13
N HIS A 299 1.42 -19.13 -16.92
CA HIS A 299 2.38 -19.31 -18.01
C HIS A 299 2.00 -20.49 -18.94
N ILE A 300 1.50 -21.61 -18.40
CA ILE A 300 0.99 -22.73 -19.20
C ILE A 300 -0.18 -22.27 -20.09
N HIS A 301 -1.14 -21.51 -19.53
CA HIS A 301 -2.25 -20.93 -20.29
C HIS A 301 -1.78 -19.98 -21.38
N ARG A 302 -0.81 -19.10 -21.08
CA ARG A 302 -0.22 -18.17 -22.07
C ARG A 302 0.41 -18.93 -23.24
N ARG A 303 1.21 -19.95 -22.96
CA ARG A 303 1.82 -20.81 -23.99
C ARG A 303 0.78 -21.54 -24.84
N GLY A 304 -0.34 -21.97 -24.24
CA GLY A 304 -1.47 -22.52 -24.97
C GLY A 304 -2.09 -21.53 -25.95
N LYS A 305 -2.31 -20.28 -25.52
CA LYS A 305 -2.82 -19.20 -26.38
C LYS A 305 -1.85 -18.83 -27.50
N ASP A 306 -0.56 -18.69 -27.18
CA ASP A 306 0.48 -18.38 -28.18
C ASP A 306 0.56 -19.50 -29.23
N GLU A 307 0.41 -20.76 -28.81
CA GLU A 307 0.39 -21.89 -29.73
C GLU A 307 -0.89 -21.92 -30.58
N LEU A 308 -2.05 -21.59 -30.01
CA LEU A 308 -3.28 -21.41 -30.79
C LEU A 308 -3.11 -20.35 -31.87
N GLU A 309 -2.47 -19.21 -31.54
CA GLU A 309 -2.22 -18.14 -32.49
C GLU A 309 -1.26 -18.58 -33.61
N ARG A 310 -0.21 -19.34 -33.26
CA ARG A 310 0.67 -19.97 -34.27
C ARG A 310 -0.07 -20.95 -35.17
N LEU A 311 -0.97 -21.75 -34.60
CA LEU A 311 -1.80 -22.68 -35.38
C LEU A 311 -2.76 -21.91 -36.29
N ARG A 312 -3.35 -20.80 -35.85
CA ARG A 312 -4.17 -19.93 -36.71
C ARG A 312 -3.41 -19.39 -37.89
N ILE A 313 -2.21 -18.84 -37.65
CA ILE A 313 -1.34 -18.36 -38.72
C ILE A 313 -1.02 -19.49 -39.70
N ARG A 314 -0.74 -20.70 -39.20
CA ARG A 314 -0.45 -21.88 -40.03
C ARG A 314 -1.66 -22.36 -40.85
N TYR A 315 -2.85 -22.37 -40.24
CA TYR A 315 -4.09 -22.83 -40.88
C TYR A 315 -4.79 -21.75 -41.71
N ARG A 316 -4.28 -20.51 -41.72
CA ARG A 316 -4.83 -19.42 -42.53
C ARG A 316 -4.98 -19.81 -44.01
N HIS A 317 -3.92 -20.38 -44.60
CA HIS A 317 -3.96 -20.85 -45.98
C HIS A 317 -4.99 -21.96 -46.22
N LYS A 318 -5.14 -22.89 -45.27
CA LYS A 318 -6.16 -23.96 -45.37
C LYS A 318 -7.58 -23.39 -45.23
N THR A 319 -7.76 -22.39 -44.38
CA THR A 319 -9.05 -21.72 -44.18
C THR A 319 -9.44 -20.93 -45.44
N GLU A 320 -8.50 -20.16 -46.01
CA GLU A 320 -8.68 -19.46 -47.29
C GLU A 320 -9.01 -20.45 -48.42
N HIS A 321 -8.34 -21.61 -48.44
CA HIS A 321 -8.63 -22.68 -49.40
C HIS A 321 -10.04 -23.27 -49.25
N LEU A 322 -10.48 -23.53 -48.02
CA LEU A 322 -11.83 -24.03 -47.73
C LEU A 322 -12.91 -23.00 -48.05
N VAL A 323 -12.69 -21.72 -47.73
CA VAL A 323 -13.62 -20.63 -48.07
C VAL A 323 -13.74 -20.46 -49.58
N ALA A 324 -12.62 -20.52 -50.32
CA ALA A 324 -12.65 -20.51 -51.78
C ALA A 324 -13.41 -21.72 -52.35
N THR A 325 -13.21 -22.90 -51.77
CA THR A 325 -13.93 -24.12 -52.18
C THR A 325 -15.44 -23.98 -51.93
N LEU A 326 -15.85 -23.40 -50.81
CA LEU A 326 -17.26 -23.13 -50.51
C LEU A 326 -17.85 -22.08 -51.46
N ALA A 327 -17.11 -21.01 -51.77
CA ALA A 327 -17.53 -19.99 -52.73
C ALA A 327 -17.76 -20.60 -54.13
N ASP A 328 -16.86 -21.46 -54.59
CA ASP A 328 -17.05 -22.14 -55.87
C ASP A 328 -18.25 -23.10 -55.85
N VAL A 329 -18.51 -23.79 -54.72
CA VAL A 329 -19.71 -24.63 -54.56
C VAL A 329 -20.99 -23.80 -54.64
N ILE A 330 -21.01 -22.62 -54.00
CA ILE A 330 -22.14 -21.68 -54.08
C ILE A 330 -22.33 -21.23 -55.54
N GLN A 331 -21.24 -20.90 -56.25
CA GLN A 331 -21.30 -20.50 -57.66
C GLN A 331 -21.85 -21.63 -58.56
N VAL A 332 -21.48 -22.89 -58.31
CA VAL A 332 -22.03 -24.04 -59.05
C VAL A 332 -23.53 -24.17 -58.82
N LEU A 333 -24.00 -23.94 -57.59
CA LEU A 333 -25.43 -23.97 -57.26
C LEU A 333 -26.21 -22.81 -57.91
N GLU A 334 -25.59 -21.64 -58.08
CA GLU A 334 -26.22 -20.49 -58.77
C GLU A 334 -26.27 -20.64 -60.29
N THR A 335 -25.24 -21.27 -60.88
CA THR A 335 -25.11 -21.38 -62.34
C THR A 335 -25.81 -22.61 -62.93
N GLN A 336 -26.10 -23.64 -62.14
CA GLN A 336 -26.73 -24.86 -62.62
C GLN A 336 -28.15 -25.02 -62.04
N PRO A 337 -29.19 -24.92 -62.88
CA PRO A 337 -30.59 -24.95 -62.42
C PRO A 337 -31.11 -26.36 -62.08
N ALA A 338 -30.36 -27.42 -62.40
CA ALA A 338 -30.77 -28.81 -62.18
C ALA A 338 -29.89 -29.50 -61.13
N ASP A 339 -30.52 -30.01 -60.05
CA ASP A 339 -29.83 -30.63 -58.89
C ASP A 339 -28.88 -31.78 -59.28
N ALA A 340 -29.23 -32.56 -60.30
CA ALA A 340 -28.43 -33.71 -60.75
C ALA A 340 -27.14 -33.28 -61.49
N GLU A 341 -27.14 -32.12 -62.15
CA GLU A 341 -25.95 -31.55 -62.77
C GLU A 341 -25.10 -30.85 -61.71
N ALA A 342 -25.72 -30.04 -60.86
CA ALA A 342 -25.04 -29.34 -59.77
C ALA A 342 -24.32 -30.33 -58.84
N GLY A 343 -24.98 -31.44 -58.47
CA GLY A 343 -24.39 -32.50 -57.65
C GLY A 343 -23.19 -33.21 -58.29
N ARG A 344 -23.17 -33.35 -59.63
CA ARG A 344 -22.01 -33.92 -60.35
C ARG A 344 -20.85 -32.93 -60.42
N SER A 345 -21.14 -31.65 -60.70
CA SER A 345 -20.14 -30.58 -60.73
C SER A 345 -19.52 -30.34 -59.35
N ILE A 346 -20.31 -30.38 -58.27
CA ILE A 346 -19.80 -30.29 -56.88
C ILE A 346 -18.88 -31.47 -56.55
N ARG A 347 -19.25 -32.72 -56.90
CA ARG A 347 -18.38 -33.88 -56.65
C ARG A 347 -17.07 -33.81 -57.42
N SER A 348 -17.10 -33.33 -58.67
CA SER A 348 -15.88 -33.12 -59.46
C SER A 348 -15.00 -32.02 -58.85
N LEU A 349 -15.61 -30.92 -58.43
CA LEU A 349 -14.93 -29.80 -57.78
C LEU A 349 -14.24 -30.21 -56.47
N LEU A 350 -14.97 -30.91 -55.59
CA LEU A 350 -14.42 -31.40 -54.33
C LEU A 350 -13.32 -32.45 -54.55
N SER A 351 -13.42 -33.28 -55.59
CA SER A 351 -12.37 -34.24 -55.96
C SER A 351 -11.10 -33.54 -56.43
N ASN A 352 -11.23 -32.49 -57.26
CA ASN A 352 -10.10 -31.68 -57.74
C ASN A 352 -9.39 -30.92 -56.61
N ARG A 353 -10.09 -30.66 -55.50
CA ARG A 353 -9.60 -29.97 -54.29
C ARG A 353 -9.03 -30.92 -53.24
N GLY A 354 -8.79 -32.20 -53.57
CA GLY A 354 -8.18 -33.19 -52.65
C GLY A 354 -9.15 -34.21 -52.06
N GLY A 355 -10.43 -34.16 -52.42
CA GLY A 355 -11.45 -35.13 -52.01
C GLY A 355 -12.17 -34.77 -50.70
N THR A 356 -13.34 -35.36 -50.50
CA THR A 356 -14.20 -35.08 -49.33
C THR A 356 -13.54 -35.45 -48.01
N GLN A 357 -12.74 -36.51 -47.98
CA GLN A 357 -12.07 -36.97 -46.75
C GLN A 357 -10.98 -35.99 -46.30
N ALA A 358 -10.13 -35.51 -47.21
CA ALA A 358 -9.09 -34.53 -46.88
C ALA A 358 -9.68 -33.18 -46.46
N LEU A 359 -10.73 -32.71 -47.15
CA LEU A 359 -11.45 -31.50 -46.76
C LEU A 359 -12.14 -31.65 -45.40
N GLN A 360 -12.62 -32.86 -45.08
CA GLN A 360 -13.22 -33.16 -43.78
C GLN A 360 -12.15 -33.24 -42.67
N GLU A 361 -10.96 -33.77 -42.95
CA GLU A 361 -9.80 -33.73 -42.04
C GLU A 361 -9.33 -32.28 -41.79
N ASP A 362 -9.28 -31.44 -42.82
CA ASP A 362 -8.96 -30.02 -42.67
C ASP A 362 -10.04 -29.26 -41.89
N CYS A 363 -11.32 -29.53 -42.17
CA CYS A 363 -12.45 -28.97 -41.41
C CYS A 363 -12.42 -29.41 -39.94
N THR A 364 -12.14 -30.68 -39.65
CA THR A 364 -12.07 -31.18 -38.26
C THR A 364 -10.86 -30.62 -37.52
N ALA A 365 -9.70 -30.51 -38.18
CA ALA A 365 -8.50 -29.89 -37.62
C ALA A 365 -8.71 -28.39 -37.30
N ILE A 366 -9.41 -27.65 -38.16
CA ILE A 366 -9.75 -26.23 -37.93
C ILE A 366 -10.83 -26.10 -36.85
N ASN A 367 -11.87 -26.97 -36.89
CA ASN A 367 -12.96 -26.95 -35.92
C ASN A 367 -12.51 -27.34 -34.50
N ALA A 368 -11.50 -28.20 -34.36
CA ALA A 368 -10.92 -28.57 -33.06
C ALA A 368 -10.40 -27.35 -32.27
N PHE A 369 -10.12 -26.23 -32.96
CA PHE A 369 -9.63 -24.98 -32.38
C PHE A 369 -10.58 -23.79 -32.60
N SER A 370 -11.81 -24.05 -33.07
CA SER A 370 -12.83 -23.01 -33.28
C SER A 370 -13.24 -22.33 -31.97
N GLY A 371 -13.56 -21.03 -32.02
CA GLY A 371 -14.05 -20.27 -30.86
C GLY A 371 -13.02 -19.90 -29.78
N ASP A 372 -11.76 -19.67 -30.17
CA ASP A 372 -10.64 -19.37 -29.24
C ASP A 372 -10.34 -20.49 -28.23
N ASN A 373 -10.67 -21.75 -28.53
CA ASN A 373 -10.48 -22.86 -27.59
C ASN A 373 -9.04 -23.40 -27.59
N TYR A 374 -8.19 -22.87 -26.73
CA TYR A 374 -6.80 -23.31 -26.56
C TYR A 374 -6.61 -24.42 -25.51
N PHE A 375 -7.66 -24.83 -24.78
CA PHE A 375 -7.54 -25.80 -23.67
C PHE A 375 -6.96 -27.16 -24.06
N PRO A 376 -7.29 -27.76 -25.23
CA PRO A 376 -6.68 -29.03 -25.66
C PRO A 376 -5.15 -28.94 -25.80
N LEU A 377 -4.60 -27.75 -26.05
CA LEU A 377 -3.17 -27.54 -26.26
C LEU A 377 -2.36 -27.52 -24.96
N LEU A 378 -3.01 -27.38 -23.80
CA LEU A 378 -2.33 -27.15 -22.53
C LEU A 378 -1.54 -28.37 -22.02
N TRP A 379 -2.01 -29.59 -22.32
CA TRP A 379 -1.38 -30.82 -21.85
C TRP A 379 0.11 -30.91 -22.17
N ARG A 380 0.51 -30.49 -23.38
CA ARG A 380 1.91 -30.56 -23.82
C ARG A 380 2.84 -29.71 -22.94
N PHE A 381 2.33 -28.60 -22.40
CA PHE A 381 3.09 -27.67 -21.56
C PHE A 381 2.98 -28.01 -20.07
N TYR A 382 1.93 -28.74 -19.69
CA TYR A 382 1.70 -29.22 -18.33
C TYR A 382 2.48 -30.50 -17.99
N ARG A 383 2.70 -31.40 -18.96
CA ARG A 383 3.25 -32.75 -18.72
C ARG A 383 4.53 -32.77 -17.89
N SER A 384 5.43 -31.81 -18.08
CA SER A 384 6.69 -31.72 -17.32
C SER A 384 6.49 -31.23 -15.88
N HIS A 385 5.42 -30.50 -15.58
CA HIS A 385 5.07 -29.99 -14.25
C HIS A 385 4.34 -31.02 -13.40
N ARG A 386 3.68 -32.00 -14.02
CA ARG A 386 2.83 -32.99 -13.35
C ARG A 386 3.41 -33.53 -12.04
N PRO A 387 4.61 -34.14 -11.96
CA PRO A 387 5.11 -34.72 -10.71
C PRO A 387 5.28 -33.68 -9.59
N THR A 388 5.64 -32.45 -9.97
CA THR A 388 5.87 -31.35 -9.02
C THR A 388 4.56 -30.81 -8.47
N LEU A 389 3.52 -30.73 -9.31
CA LEU A 389 2.19 -30.25 -8.90
C LEU A 389 1.46 -31.25 -7.99
N PHE A 390 1.58 -32.55 -8.25
CA PHE A 390 1.06 -33.57 -7.33
C PHE A 390 1.77 -33.53 -5.98
N ARG A 391 3.11 -33.44 -5.97
CA ARG A 391 3.90 -33.27 -4.74
C ARG A 391 3.45 -32.03 -3.94
N MET A 392 3.14 -30.93 -4.63
CA MET A 392 2.64 -29.71 -3.99
C MET A 392 1.30 -29.92 -3.27
N VAL A 393 0.33 -30.56 -3.94
CA VAL A 393 -1.00 -30.82 -3.34
C VAL A 393 -0.91 -31.78 -2.16
N HIS A 394 -0.02 -32.78 -2.21
CA HIS A 394 0.24 -33.66 -1.06
C HIS A 394 0.87 -32.93 0.14
N LEU A 395 1.60 -31.85 -0.11
CA LEU A 395 2.30 -31.09 0.93
C LEU A 395 1.42 -30.01 1.58
N LEU A 396 0.42 -29.51 0.87
CA LEU A 396 -0.42 -28.40 1.30
C LEU A 396 -1.80 -28.90 1.72
N THR A 397 -2.25 -28.49 2.90
CA THR A 397 -3.65 -28.69 3.31
C THR A 397 -4.49 -27.56 2.74
N MET A 398 -5.39 -27.91 1.81
CA MET A 398 -6.27 -26.98 1.12
C MET A 398 -7.73 -27.25 1.50
N THR A 399 -8.53 -26.19 1.64
CA THR A 399 -9.96 -26.29 1.98
C THR A 399 -10.78 -25.29 1.16
N SER A 400 -11.99 -25.67 0.76
CA SER A 400 -12.94 -24.73 0.15
C SER A 400 -13.43 -23.72 1.20
N THR A 401 -13.52 -22.45 0.82
CA THR A 401 -14.09 -21.38 1.66
C THR A 401 -15.59 -21.20 1.42
N SER A 402 -16.23 -22.10 0.68
CA SER A 402 -17.68 -22.09 0.41
C SER A 402 -18.31 -23.45 0.67
N GLU A 403 -19.65 -23.51 0.67
CA GLU A 403 -20.38 -24.78 0.74
C GLU A 403 -20.17 -25.64 -0.51
N ASP A 404 -19.72 -25.05 -1.62
CA ASP A 404 -19.40 -25.77 -2.85
C ASP A 404 -18.06 -26.53 -2.72
N GLN A 405 -18.16 -27.86 -2.65
CA GLN A 405 -17.05 -28.80 -2.54
C GLN A 405 -16.67 -29.47 -3.87
N SER A 406 -17.28 -29.08 -5.00
CA SER A 406 -17.11 -29.76 -6.30
C SER A 406 -15.65 -29.85 -6.75
N LEU A 407 -14.87 -28.77 -6.59
CA LEU A 407 -13.44 -28.77 -6.93
C LEU A 407 -12.61 -29.65 -5.98
N MET A 408 -12.91 -29.65 -4.68
CA MET A 408 -12.18 -30.48 -3.71
C MET A 408 -12.44 -31.96 -3.97
N GLN A 409 -13.69 -32.34 -4.28
CA GLN A 409 -14.05 -33.70 -4.69
C GLN A 409 -13.37 -34.10 -6.00
N ALA A 410 -13.27 -33.19 -6.98
CA ALA A 410 -12.54 -33.43 -8.21
C ALA A 410 -11.03 -33.57 -7.99
N LEU A 411 -10.46 -32.84 -7.02
CA LEU A 411 -9.07 -32.97 -6.60
C LEU A 411 -8.81 -34.33 -5.94
N ASP A 412 -9.70 -34.79 -5.06
CA ASP A 412 -9.62 -36.12 -4.45
C ASP A 412 -9.67 -37.23 -5.50
N ALA A 413 -10.58 -37.13 -6.48
CA ALA A 413 -10.65 -38.06 -7.62
C ALA A 413 -9.36 -38.03 -8.46
N LEU A 414 -8.76 -36.84 -8.67
CA LEU A 414 -7.49 -36.68 -9.34
C LEU A 414 -6.33 -37.37 -8.60
N LEU A 415 -6.28 -37.25 -7.27
CA LEU A 415 -5.27 -37.90 -6.43
C LEU A 415 -5.45 -39.42 -6.43
N ALA A 416 -6.68 -39.93 -6.39
CA ALA A 416 -6.98 -41.36 -6.49
C ALA A 416 -6.53 -41.99 -7.83
N HIS A 417 -6.35 -41.17 -8.88
CA HIS A 417 -5.92 -41.61 -10.21
C HIS A 417 -4.48 -41.23 -10.57
N GLU A 418 -3.69 -40.72 -9.62
CA GLU A 418 -2.31 -40.25 -9.86
C GLU A 418 -1.43 -41.29 -10.57
N ASN A 419 -1.54 -42.56 -10.16
CA ASN A 419 -0.69 -43.66 -10.64
C ASN A 419 -1.34 -44.50 -11.75
N ARG A 420 -2.58 -44.20 -12.17
CA ARG A 420 -3.25 -44.94 -13.25
C ARG A 420 -2.60 -44.61 -14.60
N LYS A 421 -2.29 -45.66 -15.38
CA LYS A 421 -1.70 -45.54 -16.73
C LYS A 421 -2.73 -45.28 -17.83
N GLY A 422 -4.01 -45.52 -17.56
CA GLY A 422 -5.11 -45.31 -18.50
C GLY A 422 -5.24 -43.85 -18.95
N ALA A 423 -5.70 -43.64 -20.19
CA ALA A 423 -6.00 -42.31 -20.72
C ALA A 423 -7.37 -41.78 -20.27
N TRP A 424 -8.19 -42.65 -19.69
CA TRP A 424 -9.60 -42.40 -19.38
C TRP A 424 -9.88 -42.56 -17.89
N ILE A 425 -10.83 -41.77 -17.40
CA ILE A 425 -11.45 -41.91 -16.09
C ILE A 425 -12.89 -42.36 -16.34
N ASP A 426 -13.23 -43.53 -15.81
CA ASP A 426 -14.53 -44.17 -16.02
C ASP A 426 -15.50 -43.91 -14.85
N GLU A 427 -15.02 -43.23 -13.81
CA GLU A 427 -15.81 -42.80 -12.64
C GLU A 427 -16.53 -41.48 -12.95
N ALA A 428 -17.76 -41.34 -12.47
CA ALA A 428 -18.52 -40.10 -12.62
C ALA A 428 -17.94 -39.02 -11.70
N VAL A 429 -17.45 -37.93 -12.30
CA VAL A 429 -16.91 -36.77 -11.58
C VAL A 429 -17.78 -35.55 -11.84
N ASP A 430 -18.13 -34.81 -10.79
CA ASP A 430 -18.82 -33.53 -10.95
C ASP A 430 -17.88 -32.46 -11.54
N LEU A 431 -18.26 -31.92 -12.70
CA LEU A 431 -17.53 -30.88 -13.43
C LEU A 431 -18.20 -29.50 -13.31
N SER A 432 -19.11 -29.31 -12.34
CA SER A 432 -19.84 -28.06 -12.09
C SER A 432 -18.93 -26.86 -11.83
N PHE A 433 -17.76 -27.08 -11.21
CA PHE A 433 -16.72 -26.05 -11.01
C PHE A 433 -16.16 -25.48 -12.32
N SER A 434 -16.24 -26.24 -13.42
CA SER A 434 -15.64 -25.89 -14.71
C SER A 434 -16.60 -25.12 -15.64
N ASN A 435 -16.07 -24.46 -16.66
CA ASN A 435 -16.90 -23.80 -17.69
C ASN A 435 -17.20 -24.75 -18.86
N GLU A 436 -18.18 -24.39 -19.70
CA GLU A 436 -18.59 -25.22 -20.85
C GLU A 436 -17.44 -25.54 -21.82
N ARG A 437 -16.46 -24.64 -21.95
CA ARG A 437 -15.27 -24.88 -22.78
C ARG A 437 -14.38 -25.98 -22.20
N TRP A 438 -14.21 -26.01 -20.88
CA TRP A 438 -13.51 -27.09 -20.18
C TRP A 438 -14.28 -28.41 -20.28
N LYS A 439 -15.60 -28.41 -20.03
CA LYS A 439 -16.44 -29.61 -20.18
C LYS A 439 -16.29 -30.24 -21.56
N ARG A 440 -16.37 -29.45 -22.63
CA ARG A 440 -16.15 -29.89 -24.03
C ARG A 440 -14.74 -30.43 -24.32
N THR A 441 -13.74 -30.04 -23.53
CA THR A 441 -12.36 -30.49 -23.70
C THR A 441 -12.07 -31.76 -22.90
N VAL A 442 -12.73 -31.92 -21.75
CA VAL A 442 -12.54 -33.03 -20.82
C VAL A 442 -13.41 -34.23 -21.20
N LEU A 443 -14.65 -33.99 -21.60
CA LEU A 443 -15.59 -35.02 -22.04
C LEU A 443 -15.37 -35.31 -23.52
N VAL A 444 -14.98 -36.55 -23.82
CA VAL A 444 -14.74 -37.02 -25.19
C VAL A 444 -15.74 -38.11 -25.52
N LYS A 445 -16.41 -37.98 -26.67
CA LYS A 445 -17.27 -39.04 -27.20
C LYS A 445 -16.41 -40.17 -27.74
N THR A 446 -16.59 -41.36 -27.19
CA THR A 446 -15.96 -42.60 -27.63
C THR A 446 -17.04 -43.59 -28.09
N ASP A 447 -16.64 -44.69 -28.74
CA ASP A 447 -17.57 -45.73 -29.21
C ASP A 447 -18.37 -46.37 -28.04
N ASP A 448 -17.79 -46.36 -26.83
CA ASP A 448 -18.38 -46.88 -25.59
C ASP A 448 -19.20 -45.82 -24.80
N GLY A 449 -19.41 -44.63 -25.38
CA GLY A 449 -20.09 -43.50 -24.73
C GLY A 449 -19.17 -42.32 -24.41
N GLU A 450 -19.65 -41.39 -23.57
CA GLU A 450 -18.89 -40.20 -23.17
C GLU A 450 -17.94 -40.53 -22.01
N ARG A 451 -16.62 -40.30 -22.21
CA ARG A 451 -15.58 -40.62 -21.23
C ARG A 451 -14.76 -39.39 -20.87
N ILE A 452 -14.22 -39.36 -19.65
CA ILE A 452 -13.38 -38.27 -19.16
C ILE A 452 -11.93 -38.53 -19.57
N SER A 453 -11.34 -37.61 -20.33
CA SER A 453 -9.91 -37.66 -20.67
C SER A 453 -9.07 -37.29 -19.44
N ARG A 454 -8.31 -38.25 -18.88
CA ARG A 454 -7.44 -38.01 -17.71
C ARG A 454 -6.45 -36.86 -17.94
N PRO A 455 -5.71 -36.78 -19.07
CA PRO A 455 -4.79 -35.67 -19.32
C PRO A 455 -5.46 -34.29 -19.26
N HIS A 456 -6.64 -34.14 -19.87
CA HIS A 456 -7.35 -32.87 -19.88
C HIS A 456 -8.04 -32.56 -18.55
N PHE A 457 -8.52 -33.59 -17.85
CA PHE A 457 -9.06 -33.48 -16.51
C PHE A 457 -8.00 -33.00 -15.51
N GLU A 458 -6.77 -33.55 -15.55
CA GLU A 458 -5.67 -33.09 -14.70
C GLU A 458 -5.39 -31.60 -14.87
N VAL A 459 -5.23 -31.15 -16.12
CA VAL A 459 -5.00 -29.73 -16.40
C VAL A 459 -6.21 -28.88 -15.97
N CYS A 460 -7.43 -29.36 -16.18
CA CYS A 460 -8.66 -28.66 -15.79
C CYS A 460 -8.69 -28.40 -14.28
N VAL A 461 -8.47 -29.43 -13.47
CA VAL A 461 -8.48 -29.33 -12.00
C VAL A 461 -7.38 -28.40 -11.51
N PHE A 462 -6.12 -28.53 -11.98
CA PHE A 462 -5.05 -27.62 -11.56
C PHE A 462 -5.27 -26.17 -12.04
N SER A 463 -5.93 -25.98 -13.18
CA SER A 463 -6.29 -24.63 -13.68
C SER A 463 -7.38 -24.00 -12.82
N ALA A 464 -8.39 -24.78 -12.44
CA ALA A 464 -9.45 -24.35 -11.52
C ALA A 464 -8.88 -24.08 -10.12
N LEU A 465 -8.00 -24.93 -9.61
CA LEU A 465 -7.32 -24.75 -8.32
C LEU A 465 -6.49 -23.46 -8.29
N ALA A 466 -5.72 -23.17 -9.34
CA ALA A 466 -4.98 -21.91 -9.43
C ALA A 466 -5.92 -20.70 -9.46
N ALA A 467 -7.09 -20.81 -10.10
CA ALA A 467 -8.09 -19.74 -10.11
C ALA A 467 -8.75 -19.55 -8.74
N GLU A 468 -9.16 -20.64 -8.08
CA GLU A 468 -9.86 -20.61 -6.78
C GLU A 468 -8.94 -20.21 -5.61
N ILE A 469 -7.66 -20.60 -5.62
CA ILE A 469 -6.66 -20.07 -4.66
C ILE A 469 -6.50 -18.55 -4.86
N LYS A 470 -6.45 -18.09 -6.11
CA LYS A 470 -6.27 -16.66 -6.44
C LYS A 470 -7.50 -15.81 -6.10
N SER A 471 -8.72 -16.36 -6.21
CA SER A 471 -9.96 -15.68 -5.79
C SER A 471 -10.27 -15.83 -4.29
N GLY A 472 -9.55 -16.69 -3.58
CA GLY A 472 -9.80 -17.01 -2.17
C GLY A 472 -11.00 -17.95 -1.95
N ASP A 473 -11.47 -18.63 -3.00
CA ASP A 473 -12.47 -19.70 -2.91
C ASP A 473 -11.86 -21.02 -2.35
N VAL A 474 -10.54 -21.17 -2.44
CA VAL A 474 -9.76 -22.20 -1.76
C VAL A 474 -8.70 -21.52 -0.88
N SER A 475 -8.63 -21.93 0.39
CA SER A 475 -7.63 -21.47 1.35
C SER A 475 -6.55 -22.53 1.59
N ILE A 476 -5.34 -22.06 1.91
CA ILE A 476 -4.19 -22.91 2.28
C ILE A 476 -3.92 -22.74 3.78
N GLN A 477 -3.99 -23.83 4.54
CA GLN A 477 -3.76 -23.80 5.97
C GLN A 477 -2.29 -23.45 6.31
N GLY A 478 -2.10 -22.59 7.32
CA GLY A 478 -0.77 -22.15 7.76
C GLY A 478 -0.06 -21.21 6.79
N SER A 479 -0.78 -20.67 5.81
CA SER A 479 -0.37 -19.54 4.97
C SER A 479 -0.91 -18.22 5.57
N GLU A 480 -0.52 -17.05 5.05
CA GLU A 480 -1.07 -15.76 5.50
C GLU A 480 -1.87 -15.09 4.38
N ALA A 481 -1.28 -14.93 3.20
CA ALA A 481 -1.95 -14.32 2.05
C ALA A 481 -3.09 -15.21 1.52
N TYR A 482 -2.90 -16.53 1.56
CA TYR A 482 -3.83 -17.54 1.06
C TYR A 482 -4.65 -18.24 2.15
N ALA A 483 -4.63 -17.72 3.38
CA ALA A 483 -5.51 -18.20 4.45
C ALA A 483 -6.98 -17.84 4.19
N ASP A 484 -7.89 -18.47 4.93
CA ASP A 484 -9.29 -18.08 4.93
C ASP A 484 -9.41 -16.66 5.48
N TYR A 485 -9.77 -15.72 4.61
CA TYR A 485 -9.84 -14.31 4.97
C TYR A 485 -11.03 -14.00 5.88
N ARG A 486 -12.03 -14.88 5.96
CA ARG A 486 -13.23 -14.68 6.79
C ARG A 486 -12.90 -14.79 8.28
N GLU A 487 -11.90 -15.60 8.61
CA GLU A 487 -11.32 -15.69 9.96
C GLU A 487 -10.61 -14.39 10.36
N GLN A 488 -10.22 -13.58 9.37
CA GLN A 488 -9.60 -12.26 9.58
C GLN A 488 -10.63 -11.12 9.61
N LEU A 489 -11.92 -11.38 9.39
CA LEU A 489 -12.97 -10.36 9.49
C LEU A 489 -13.50 -10.27 10.92
N LEU A 490 -13.87 -9.07 11.36
CA LEU A 490 -14.62 -8.88 12.59
C LEU A 490 -15.89 -9.73 12.56
N SER A 491 -16.32 -10.25 13.71
CA SER A 491 -17.65 -10.85 13.85
C SER A 491 -18.74 -9.79 13.68
N TRP A 492 -19.98 -10.21 13.39
CA TRP A 492 -21.08 -9.25 13.29
C TRP A 492 -21.36 -8.56 14.65
N GLU A 493 -21.18 -9.28 15.76
CA GLU A 493 -21.32 -8.75 17.12
C GLU A 493 -20.32 -7.61 17.40
N GLU A 494 -19.10 -7.70 16.88
CA GLU A 494 -18.11 -6.62 16.95
C GLU A 494 -18.43 -5.46 15.99
N CYS A 495 -19.09 -5.73 14.86
CA CYS A 495 -19.43 -4.71 13.86
C CYS A 495 -20.63 -3.86 14.26
N GLU A 496 -21.67 -4.49 14.80
CA GLU A 496 -22.96 -3.87 15.12
C GLU A 496 -22.84 -2.52 15.87
N PRO A 497 -22.04 -2.38 16.95
CA PRO A 497 -21.91 -1.09 17.65
C PRO A 497 -21.22 0.00 16.82
N LEU A 498 -20.50 -0.34 15.75
CA LEU A 498 -19.77 0.60 14.89
C LEU A 498 -20.60 1.07 13.69
N VAL A 499 -21.69 0.37 13.34
CA VAL A 499 -22.46 0.62 12.12
C VAL A 499 -23.09 2.02 12.12
N THR A 500 -23.70 2.42 13.23
CA THR A 500 -24.38 3.72 13.32
C THR A 500 -23.42 4.88 13.09
N ASP A 501 -22.27 4.88 13.77
CA ASP A 501 -21.25 5.90 13.63
C ASP A 501 -20.64 5.90 12.21
N TYR A 502 -20.40 4.72 11.65
CA TYR A 502 -19.90 4.57 10.28
C TYR A 502 -20.87 5.14 9.24
N CYS A 503 -22.16 4.80 9.33
CA CYS A 503 -23.17 5.30 8.41
C CYS A 503 -23.35 6.82 8.55
N ALA A 504 -23.34 7.35 9.77
CA ALA A 504 -23.43 8.78 10.01
C ALA A 504 -22.22 9.57 9.46
N GLN A 505 -21.01 9.00 9.50
CA GLN A 505 -19.81 9.64 8.95
C GLN A 505 -19.83 9.79 7.43
N LEU A 506 -20.53 8.90 6.72
CA LEU A 506 -20.58 8.85 5.26
C LEU A 506 -21.94 9.28 4.69
N ASP A 507 -22.84 9.79 5.53
CA ASP A 507 -24.22 10.12 5.17
C ASP A 507 -24.98 8.95 4.53
N PHE A 508 -24.70 7.72 4.99
CA PHE A 508 -25.41 6.51 4.56
C PHE A 508 -26.61 6.23 5.46
N ALA A 509 -27.64 5.62 4.88
CA ALA A 509 -28.70 5.01 5.67
C ALA A 509 -28.14 3.86 6.51
N ALA A 510 -28.66 3.70 7.73
CA ALA A 510 -28.23 2.67 8.68
C ALA A 510 -28.84 1.29 8.40
N ASP A 511 -29.74 1.17 7.42
CA ASP A 511 -30.38 -0.06 7.00
C ASP A 511 -30.21 -0.33 5.50
N ALA A 512 -30.32 -1.60 5.12
CA ALA A 512 -30.06 -2.06 3.75
C ALA A 512 -31.01 -1.44 2.71
N ALA A 513 -32.31 -1.31 3.03
CA ALA A 513 -33.32 -0.79 2.11
C ALA A 513 -33.18 0.73 1.90
N GLY A 514 -32.87 1.47 2.97
CA GLY A 514 -32.53 2.89 2.89
C GLY A 514 -31.28 3.13 2.05
N PHE A 515 -30.25 2.28 2.21
CA PHE A 515 -28.99 2.40 1.47
C PHE A 515 -29.18 2.16 -0.03
N THR A 516 -29.90 1.08 -0.41
CA THR A 516 -30.18 0.79 -1.82
C THR A 516 -31.08 1.83 -2.46
N THR A 517 -32.06 2.36 -1.72
CA THR A 517 -32.95 3.42 -2.21
C THR A 517 -32.18 4.70 -2.48
N SER A 518 -31.34 5.15 -1.54
CA SER A 518 -30.51 6.35 -1.72
C SER A 518 -29.58 6.24 -2.94
N LEU A 519 -28.94 5.08 -3.14
CA LEU A 519 -28.09 4.82 -4.31
C LEU A 519 -28.86 4.87 -5.63
N ARG A 520 -30.05 4.26 -5.66
CA ARG A 520 -30.93 4.26 -6.83
C ARG A 520 -31.39 5.67 -7.17
N ASP A 521 -31.77 6.45 -6.17
CA ASP A 521 -32.22 7.82 -6.36
C ASP A 521 -31.08 8.70 -6.88
N SER A 522 -29.88 8.58 -6.31
CA SER A 522 -28.68 9.31 -6.76
C SER A 522 -28.32 8.99 -8.22
N LEU A 523 -28.30 7.70 -8.62
CA LEU A 523 -28.03 7.33 -10.01
C LEU A 523 -29.11 7.88 -10.96
N THR A 524 -30.38 7.83 -10.53
CA THR A 524 -31.51 8.34 -11.32
C THR A 524 -31.40 9.85 -11.52
N GLU A 525 -31.13 10.60 -10.45
CA GLU A 525 -30.96 12.05 -10.49
C GLU A 525 -29.81 12.45 -11.42
N ILE A 526 -28.63 11.83 -11.27
CA ILE A 526 -27.46 12.11 -12.13
C ILE A 526 -27.82 11.86 -13.61
N ALA A 527 -28.45 10.73 -13.92
CA ALA A 527 -28.81 10.41 -15.30
C ALA A 527 -29.84 11.40 -15.88
N VAL A 528 -30.85 11.81 -15.10
CA VAL A 528 -31.83 12.82 -15.51
C VAL A 528 -31.17 14.18 -15.72
N THR A 529 -30.27 14.61 -14.83
CA THR A 529 -29.54 15.88 -14.98
C THR A 529 -28.66 15.89 -16.23
N VAL A 530 -27.95 14.78 -16.50
CA VAL A 530 -27.09 14.66 -17.69
C VAL A 530 -27.91 14.63 -18.98
N ASP A 531 -29.05 13.95 -18.98
CA ASP A 531 -29.98 13.93 -20.12
C ASP A 531 -30.51 15.34 -20.41
N ALA A 532 -31.07 16.00 -19.40
CA ALA A 532 -31.62 17.35 -19.55
C ALA A 532 -30.57 18.40 -19.95
N GLY A 533 -29.32 18.26 -19.48
CA GLY A 533 -28.21 19.16 -19.81
C GLY A 533 -27.54 18.87 -21.16
N PHE A 534 -27.85 17.73 -21.80
CA PHE A 534 -27.20 17.31 -23.05
C PHE A 534 -27.36 18.32 -24.20
N PRO A 535 -28.55 18.90 -24.48
CA PRO A 535 -28.74 19.80 -25.62
C PRO A 535 -27.85 21.06 -25.59
N GLU A 536 -27.52 21.55 -24.39
CA GLU A 536 -26.67 22.74 -24.21
C GLU A 536 -25.18 22.40 -24.11
N ASN A 537 -24.84 21.12 -23.96
CA ASN A 537 -23.47 20.67 -23.73
C ASN A 537 -22.63 20.70 -25.01
N LYS A 538 -21.84 21.76 -25.19
CA LYS A 538 -20.95 21.89 -26.35
C LYS A 538 -19.75 20.93 -26.35
N SER A 539 -19.49 20.28 -25.22
CA SER A 539 -18.30 19.44 -24.99
C SER A 539 -18.54 17.95 -25.22
N LEU A 540 -19.81 17.52 -25.26
CA LEU A 540 -20.27 16.14 -25.47
C LEU A 540 -21.15 16.09 -26.73
N GLY A 541 -20.92 15.13 -27.61
CA GLY A 541 -21.82 14.77 -28.71
C GLY A 541 -22.03 13.26 -28.75
N ILE A 542 -23.04 12.78 -29.48
CA ILE A 542 -23.25 11.35 -29.76
C ILE A 542 -23.25 11.18 -31.28
N ASP A 543 -22.48 10.23 -31.79
CA ASP A 543 -22.38 9.95 -33.22
C ASP A 543 -23.55 9.08 -33.75
N GLU A 544 -23.59 8.85 -35.06
CA GLU A 544 -24.64 8.05 -35.73
C GLU A 544 -24.69 6.58 -35.27
N ALA A 545 -23.60 6.07 -34.67
CA ALA A 545 -23.52 4.73 -34.10
C ALA A 545 -23.94 4.68 -32.61
N GLY A 546 -24.36 5.81 -32.04
CA GLY A 546 -24.72 5.94 -30.64
C GLY A 546 -23.52 6.03 -29.70
N LEU A 547 -22.32 6.30 -30.23
CA LEU A 547 -21.10 6.43 -29.43
C LEU A 547 -20.86 7.90 -29.04
N PRO A 548 -20.63 8.16 -27.75
CA PRO A 548 -20.39 9.52 -27.27
C PRO A 548 -18.99 10.03 -27.64
N MET A 549 -18.88 11.28 -28.08
CA MET A 549 -17.66 11.97 -28.50
C MET A 549 -17.38 13.18 -27.58
N LEU A 550 -16.16 13.27 -27.06
CA LEU A 550 -15.72 14.40 -26.22
C LEU A 550 -14.79 15.35 -26.99
N LYS A 551 -15.07 16.66 -26.94
CA LYS A 551 -14.13 17.66 -27.47
C LYS A 551 -12.96 17.87 -26.51
N ARG A 552 -11.75 18.00 -27.06
CA ARG A 552 -10.54 18.31 -26.29
C ARG A 552 -10.56 19.76 -25.81
N SER A 553 -10.16 20.00 -24.57
CA SER A 553 -9.90 21.35 -24.07
C SER A 553 -8.64 21.93 -24.73
N THR A 554 -8.67 23.24 -25.01
CA THR A 554 -7.51 23.98 -25.52
C THR A 554 -6.55 24.33 -24.38
N PRO A 555 -5.24 24.07 -24.50
CA PRO A 555 -4.25 24.48 -23.50
C PRO A 555 -4.29 25.99 -23.27
N ARG A 556 -4.27 26.43 -22.00
CA ARG A 556 -4.14 27.86 -21.65
C ARG A 556 -2.66 28.23 -21.60
N GLU A 557 -2.23 29.20 -22.40
CA GLU A 557 -0.85 29.70 -22.32
C GLU A 557 -0.65 30.54 -21.05
N PRO A 558 0.51 30.39 -20.35
CA PRO A 558 0.81 31.22 -19.19
C PRO A 558 0.99 32.69 -19.60
N LYS A 559 0.44 33.59 -18.79
CA LYS A 559 0.53 35.05 -18.98
C LYS A 559 1.98 35.53 -18.95
N ALA A 560 2.26 36.67 -19.58
CA ALA A 560 3.60 37.28 -19.57
C ALA A 560 4.08 37.63 -18.15
N SER A 561 3.17 38.05 -17.26
CA SER A 561 3.46 38.34 -15.85
C SER A 561 3.92 37.09 -15.08
N ALA A 562 3.26 35.96 -15.28
CA ALA A 562 3.65 34.67 -14.71
C ALA A 562 5.07 34.25 -15.13
N ARG A 563 5.41 34.39 -16.42
CA ARG A 563 6.77 34.11 -16.92
C ARG A 563 7.84 35.05 -16.35
N ALA A 564 7.49 36.33 -16.15
CA ALA A 564 8.39 37.30 -15.53
C ALA A 564 8.65 36.97 -14.05
N LEU A 565 7.60 36.59 -13.31
CA LEU A 565 7.71 36.14 -11.92
C LEU A 565 8.59 34.89 -11.80
N GLU A 566 8.36 33.89 -12.65
CA GLU A 566 9.15 32.66 -12.68
C GLU A 566 10.65 32.95 -12.94
N THR A 567 10.95 33.77 -13.95
CA THR A 567 12.34 34.19 -14.24
C THR A 567 12.98 34.88 -13.04
N ALA A 568 12.31 35.89 -12.46
CA ALA A 568 12.83 36.65 -11.32
C ALA A 568 13.07 35.79 -10.07
N LEU A 569 12.25 34.76 -9.89
CA LEU A 569 12.40 33.77 -8.82
C LEU A 569 13.59 32.85 -9.08
N LEU A 570 13.71 32.30 -10.29
CA LEU A 570 14.79 31.38 -10.65
C LEU A 570 16.18 32.02 -10.55
N GLU A 571 16.31 33.31 -10.88
CA GLU A 571 17.57 34.07 -10.76
C GLU A 571 18.04 34.27 -9.31
N ARG A 572 17.12 34.19 -8.32
CA ARG A 572 17.42 34.41 -6.90
C ARG A 572 17.54 33.11 -6.09
N LEU A 573 17.26 31.94 -6.70
CA LEU A 573 17.35 30.67 -6.00
C LEU A 573 18.80 30.34 -5.64
N PRO A 574 19.11 30.08 -4.34
CA PRO A 574 20.47 29.75 -3.93
C PRO A 574 20.86 28.35 -4.41
N GLU A 575 22.11 28.18 -4.85
CA GLU A 575 22.61 26.85 -5.18
C GLU A 575 22.81 26.00 -3.90
N ARG A 576 22.31 24.76 -3.89
CA ARG A 576 22.41 23.85 -2.72
C ARG A 576 22.77 22.43 -3.11
N ASN A 577 23.52 21.73 -2.25
CA ASN A 577 23.71 20.29 -2.38
C ASN A 577 22.50 19.54 -1.79
N VAL A 578 22.18 18.36 -2.30
CA VAL A 578 21.14 17.47 -1.74
C VAL A 578 21.37 17.18 -0.25
N ILE A 579 22.62 17.02 0.18
CA ILE A 579 22.93 16.76 1.61
C ILE A 579 22.62 17.98 2.47
N ASP A 580 22.92 19.19 2.00
CA ASP A 580 22.62 20.43 2.73
C ASP A 580 21.11 20.57 2.92
N VAL A 581 20.34 20.25 1.88
CA VAL A 581 18.88 20.20 1.95
C VAL A 581 18.42 19.20 3.00
N LEU A 582 18.95 17.97 3.00
CA LEU A 582 18.59 16.96 4.00
C LEU A 582 18.97 17.38 5.43
N CYS A 583 20.10 18.08 5.62
CA CYS A 583 20.50 18.63 6.91
C CYS A 583 19.54 19.71 7.39
N ASN A 584 19.19 20.67 6.52
CA ASN A 584 18.23 21.73 6.82
C ASN A 584 16.86 21.16 7.19
N VAL A 585 16.37 20.22 6.39
CA VAL A 585 15.08 19.57 6.64
C VAL A 585 15.13 18.72 7.91
N ALA A 586 16.24 18.02 8.19
CA ALA A 586 16.43 17.32 9.45
C ALA A 586 16.41 18.27 10.65
N HIS A 587 17.00 19.46 10.52
CA HIS A 587 16.96 20.48 11.56
C HIS A 587 15.53 20.97 11.81
N TRP A 588 14.77 21.26 10.75
CA TRP A 588 13.41 21.81 10.87
C TRP A 588 12.35 20.80 11.30
N THR A 589 12.49 19.52 10.94
CA THR A 589 11.45 18.49 11.17
C THR A 589 11.88 17.38 12.13
N SER A 590 13.19 17.23 12.38
CA SER A 590 13.77 16.13 13.15
C SER A 590 13.37 14.74 12.63
N TRP A 591 13.13 14.58 11.33
CA TRP A 591 12.64 13.33 10.71
C TRP A 591 13.56 12.13 10.98
N ASN A 592 14.87 12.35 11.12
CA ASN A 592 15.89 11.34 11.37
C ASN A 592 15.75 10.67 12.75
N ARG A 593 14.94 11.22 13.67
CA ARG A 593 14.67 10.62 14.98
C ARG A 593 14.02 9.24 14.91
N HIS A 594 13.27 8.94 13.84
CA HIS A 594 12.58 7.65 13.67
C HIS A 594 13.53 6.48 13.40
N PHE A 595 14.75 6.75 12.93
CA PHE A 595 15.72 5.72 12.58
C PHE A 595 16.46 5.22 13.82
N GLY A 596 16.50 3.91 14.03
CA GLY A 596 17.15 3.28 15.17
C GLY A 596 16.89 1.77 15.21
N PRO A 597 17.52 1.03 16.13
CA PRO A 597 17.36 -0.42 16.24
C PRO A 597 15.89 -0.90 16.19
N LEU A 598 15.61 -2.07 15.61
CA LEU A 598 14.26 -2.68 15.62
C LEU A 598 13.72 -2.88 17.04
N SER A 599 14.61 -3.15 18.00
CA SER A 599 14.24 -3.24 19.42
C SER A 599 13.71 -1.94 20.01
N GLY A 600 13.77 -0.80 19.30
CA GLY A 600 13.35 0.52 19.79
C GLY A 600 14.29 1.12 20.86
N SER A 601 15.43 0.48 21.10
CA SER A 601 16.48 1.02 21.98
C SER A 601 17.23 2.18 21.33
N ASP A 602 17.91 2.98 22.14
CA ASP A 602 18.79 4.05 21.64
C ASP A 602 19.88 3.51 20.71
N PRO A 603 20.20 4.25 19.64
CA PRO A 603 21.29 3.92 18.75
C PRO A 603 22.61 3.91 19.52
N LYS A 604 23.27 2.75 19.62
CA LYS A 604 24.63 2.63 20.18
C LYS A 604 25.69 3.01 19.14
N ILE A 605 25.50 4.16 18.49
CA ILE A 605 26.30 4.64 17.37
C ILE A 605 26.60 6.11 17.59
N GLU A 606 27.87 6.50 17.53
CA GLU A 606 28.31 7.90 17.56
C GLU A 606 27.79 8.67 16.34
N ASN A 607 27.45 9.96 16.52
CA ASN A 607 26.94 10.85 15.47
C ASN A 607 25.80 10.23 14.65
N HIS A 608 24.87 9.53 15.30
CA HIS A 608 23.81 8.78 14.62
C HIS A 608 22.97 9.68 13.69
N GLY A 609 22.71 10.94 14.07
CA GLY A 609 21.93 11.89 13.26
C GLY A 609 22.55 12.16 11.89
N GLU A 610 23.85 12.45 11.87
CA GLU A 610 24.65 12.65 10.65
C GLU A 610 24.64 11.37 9.78
N ARG A 611 24.92 10.22 10.40
CA ARG A 611 24.96 8.93 9.68
C ARG A 611 23.61 8.55 9.07
N TYR A 612 22.49 8.94 9.69
CA TYR A 612 21.16 8.75 9.14
C TYR A 612 20.88 9.62 7.93
N ILE A 613 21.33 10.88 7.94
CA ILE A 613 21.24 11.78 6.79
C ILE A 613 22.06 11.21 5.61
N LEU A 614 23.29 10.79 5.87
CA LEU A 614 24.16 10.18 4.84
C LEU A 614 23.58 8.87 4.30
N THR A 615 22.94 8.07 5.14
CA THR A 615 22.25 6.84 4.70
C THR A 615 21.05 7.18 3.82
N ALA A 616 20.23 8.17 4.19
CA ALA A 616 19.10 8.62 3.38
C ALA A 616 19.55 9.14 2.01
N PHE A 617 20.63 9.93 1.97
CA PHE A 617 21.26 10.37 0.72
C PHE A 617 21.75 9.17 -0.13
N THR A 618 22.48 8.24 0.49
CA THR A 618 23.08 7.08 -0.19
C THR A 618 22.04 6.22 -0.91
N TYR A 619 20.95 5.87 -0.22
CA TYR A 619 19.92 4.99 -0.75
C TYR A 619 18.86 5.75 -1.56
N GLY A 620 18.51 6.98 -1.16
CA GLY A 620 17.50 7.79 -1.86
C GLY A 620 17.97 8.30 -3.22
N CYS A 621 19.28 8.47 -3.41
CA CYS A 621 19.88 8.81 -4.70
C CYS A 621 20.41 7.60 -5.48
N ASN A 622 20.15 6.37 -5.01
CA ASN A 622 20.61 5.10 -5.60
C ASN A 622 22.13 4.97 -5.83
N LEU A 623 22.96 5.64 -5.03
CA LEU A 623 24.41 5.55 -5.15
C LEU A 623 24.95 4.18 -4.70
N GLY A 624 24.27 3.60 -3.72
CA GLY A 624 24.74 2.41 -3.02
C GLY A 624 25.93 2.71 -2.08
N PRO A 625 26.15 1.88 -1.05
CA PRO A 625 27.09 2.18 0.03
C PRO A 625 28.55 2.26 -0.44
N MET A 626 28.92 1.51 -1.47
CA MET A 626 30.29 1.51 -2.01
C MET A 626 30.62 2.84 -2.68
N GLN A 627 29.81 3.30 -3.65
CA GLN A 627 30.09 4.55 -4.36
C GLN A 627 29.90 5.76 -3.44
N ALA A 628 28.83 5.80 -2.65
CA ALA A 628 28.58 6.91 -1.73
C ALA A 628 29.78 7.17 -0.78
N SER A 629 30.35 6.12 -0.19
CA SER A 629 31.51 6.27 0.72
C SER A 629 32.73 6.91 0.06
N ARG A 630 32.94 6.71 -1.25
CA ARG A 630 34.07 7.27 -1.99
C ARG A 630 33.95 8.79 -2.16
N HIS A 631 32.72 9.31 -2.21
CA HIS A 631 32.44 10.73 -2.35
C HIS A 631 32.26 11.46 -1.00
N LEU A 632 32.22 10.72 0.11
CA LEU A 632 32.04 11.24 1.47
C LEU A 632 33.36 11.42 2.25
N ARG A 633 34.50 11.46 1.53
CA ARG A 633 35.86 11.77 2.07
C ARG A 633 36.24 11.02 3.37
N GLY A 634 35.79 9.77 3.51
CA GLY A 634 36.10 8.93 4.67
C GLY A 634 35.24 9.16 5.92
N ALA A 635 34.22 10.04 5.87
CA ALA A 635 33.29 10.26 6.99
C ALA A 635 32.52 8.98 7.38
N VAL A 636 32.23 8.12 6.40
CA VAL A 636 31.54 6.84 6.60
C VAL A 636 32.12 5.75 5.70
N THR A 637 32.07 4.51 6.19
CA THR A 637 32.43 3.32 5.40
C THR A 637 31.20 2.67 4.76
N PRO A 638 31.35 1.88 3.68
CA PRO A 638 30.23 1.12 3.10
C PRO A 638 29.53 0.22 4.12
N HIS A 639 30.30 -0.38 5.03
CA HIS A 639 29.77 -1.24 6.09
C HIS A 639 28.86 -0.46 7.04
N MET A 640 29.22 0.77 7.42
CA MET A 640 28.40 1.60 8.30
C MET A 640 27.05 1.96 7.67
N LEU A 641 27.05 2.35 6.38
CA LEU A 641 25.82 2.68 5.64
C LEU A 641 24.91 1.46 5.51
N SER A 642 25.48 0.30 5.14
CA SER A 642 24.74 -0.95 5.01
C SER A 642 24.18 -1.43 6.36
N PHE A 643 24.96 -1.29 7.44
CA PHE A 643 24.52 -1.62 8.81
C PHE A 643 23.30 -0.81 9.21
N ILE A 644 23.31 0.52 8.98
CA ILE A 644 22.21 1.40 9.33
C ILE A 644 20.96 1.05 8.53
N ASN A 645 21.08 0.91 7.21
CA ASN A 645 19.93 0.53 6.37
C ASN A 645 19.31 -0.81 6.82
N ARG A 646 20.12 -1.81 7.16
CA ARG A 646 19.62 -3.14 7.55
C ARG A 646 19.01 -3.18 8.96
N ARG A 647 19.54 -2.40 9.91
CA ARG A 647 19.19 -2.56 11.34
C ARG A 647 18.43 -1.40 11.93
N HIS A 648 18.60 -0.21 11.37
CA HIS A 648 18.07 1.02 11.92
C HIS A 648 16.87 1.56 11.12
N VAL A 649 16.68 1.09 9.88
CA VAL A 649 15.65 1.59 8.97
C VAL A 649 14.78 0.44 8.44
N ASN A 650 13.48 0.70 8.36
CA ASN A 650 12.49 -0.14 7.70
C ASN A 650 11.43 0.76 7.04
N ALA A 651 10.55 0.18 6.23
CA ALA A 651 9.51 0.93 5.51
C ALA A 651 8.63 1.80 6.45
N ASN A 652 8.25 1.27 7.61
CA ASN A 652 7.43 1.99 8.58
C ASN A 652 8.14 3.24 9.15
N LYS A 653 9.44 3.14 9.44
CA LYS A 653 10.26 4.27 9.91
C LYS A 653 10.46 5.33 8.84
N LEU A 654 10.60 4.92 7.57
CA LEU A 654 10.66 5.85 6.44
C LEU A 654 9.33 6.59 6.27
N ASN A 655 8.20 5.89 6.33
CA ASN A 655 6.88 6.51 6.30
C ASN A 655 6.68 7.51 7.47
N ALA A 656 7.15 7.18 8.67
CA ALA A 656 7.08 8.09 9.82
C ALA A 656 7.95 9.35 9.63
N ALA A 657 9.14 9.21 9.03
CA ALA A 657 10.01 10.34 8.66
C ALA A 657 9.39 11.21 7.57
N LEU A 658 8.84 10.59 6.52
CA LEU A 658 8.09 11.25 5.44
C LEU A 658 6.94 12.07 6.00
N ARG A 659 6.14 11.49 6.90
CA ARG A 659 5.01 12.18 7.55
C ARG A 659 5.42 13.50 8.19
N ASP A 660 6.55 13.54 8.90
CA ASP A 660 6.98 14.79 9.55
C ASP A 660 7.37 15.88 8.55
N ILE A 661 7.98 15.49 7.42
CA ILE A 661 8.30 16.41 6.32
C ILE A 661 7.02 16.94 5.68
N ILE A 662 6.08 16.04 5.37
CA ILE A 662 4.77 16.39 4.76
C ILE A 662 3.96 17.31 5.68
N ASN A 663 3.90 17.02 6.99
CA ASN A 663 3.15 17.85 7.94
C ASN A 663 3.78 19.24 8.08
N ARG A 664 5.12 19.33 8.04
CA ARG A 664 5.79 20.63 8.07
C ARG A 664 5.55 21.42 6.78
N TYR A 665 5.58 20.74 5.63
CA TYR A 665 5.22 21.29 4.32
C TYR A 665 3.80 21.85 4.32
N HIS A 666 2.83 21.11 4.85
CA HIS A 666 1.43 21.54 4.91
C HIS A 666 1.23 22.87 5.66
N GLY A 667 2.12 23.20 6.61
CA GLY A 667 2.08 24.45 7.37
C GLY A 667 2.25 25.72 6.52
N PHE A 668 2.78 25.62 5.29
CA PHE A 668 3.00 26.76 4.40
C PHE A 668 1.72 27.22 3.70
N GLN A 669 1.65 28.52 3.39
CA GLN A 669 0.57 29.09 2.57
C GLN A 669 0.79 28.87 1.07
N LEU A 670 2.04 28.82 0.60
CA LEU A 670 2.37 28.62 -0.82
C LEU A 670 1.75 27.33 -1.42
N PRO A 671 1.86 26.14 -0.79
CA PRO A 671 1.24 24.93 -1.33
C PRO A 671 -0.28 25.03 -1.51
N LYS A 672 -0.95 25.83 -0.67
CA LYS A 672 -2.42 26.04 -0.72
C LYS A 672 -2.87 26.86 -1.93
N VAL A 673 -1.94 27.49 -2.64
CA VAL A 673 -2.21 28.16 -3.92
C VAL A 673 -2.28 27.13 -5.05
N TRP A 674 -1.56 26.01 -4.95
CA TRP A 674 -1.54 24.95 -5.97
C TRP A 674 -2.64 23.90 -5.82
N GLY A 675 -3.10 23.66 -4.58
CA GLY A 675 -4.12 22.67 -4.25
C GLY A 675 -4.48 22.69 -2.75
N GLU A 676 -5.67 22.23 -2.40
CA GLU A 676 -6.14 22.21 -1.01
C GLU A 676 -5.64 21.00 -0.22
N GLY A 677 -5.04 20.01 -0.89
CA GLY A 677 -4.69 18.72 -0.29
C GLY A 677 -5.86 17.73 -0.22
N LYS A 678 -6.97 18.01 -0.92
CA LYS A 678 -8.19 17.18 -0.93
C LYS A 678 -8.19 16.12 -2.03
N SER A 679 -7.43 16.33 -3.09
CA SER A 679 -7.22 15.31 -4.13
C SER A 679 -5.78 14.85 -4.20
N ALA A 680 -5.62 13.58 -4.56
CA ALA A 680 -4.34 12.99 -4.92
C ALA A 680 -4.47 12.28 -6.26
N ALA A 681 -3.36 12.10 -6.94
CA ALA A 681 -3.30 11.30 -8.14
C ALA A 681 -2.30 10.16 -7.95
N ALA A 682 -2.65 9.02 -8.54
CA ALA A 682 -2.01 7.75 -8.35
C ALA A 682 -1.44 7.24 -9.66
N ASP A 683 -0.14 6.95 -9.67
CA ASP A 683 0.56 6.47 -10.88
C ASP A 683 1.71 5.52 -10.53
N GLY A 684 2.01 4.61 -11.46
CA GLY A 684 3.06 3.60 -11.36
C GLY A 684 4.17 3.83 -12.37
N THR A 685 5.42 3.92 -11.90
CA THR A 685 6.61 4.01 -12.76
C THR A 685 7.42 2.72 -12.72
N LYS A 686 7.79 2.17 -13.88
CA LYS A 686 8.65 0.98 -13.94
C LYS A 686 10.10 1.31 -13.61
N PHE A 687 10.69 0.49 -12.73
CA PHE A 687 12.12 0.41 -12.47
C PHE A 687 12.67 -0.93 -12.99
N ASP A 688 13.88 -0.91 -13.54
CA ASP A 688 14.59 -2.12 -13.94
C ASP A 688 15.21 -2.78 -12.70
N MET A 689 15.24 -4.12 -12.67
CA MET A 689 15.67 -4.90 -11.51
C MET A 689 16.37 -6.19 -11.94
N PHE A 690 17.07 -6.83 -11.01
CA PHE A 690 17.63 -8.16 -11.23
C PHE A 690 16.52 -9.23 -11.35
N ASP A 691 16.77 -10.23 -12.19
CA ASP A 691 15.77 -11.18 -12.72
C ASP A 691 15.59 -12.45 -11.87
N GLN A 692 16.30 -12.58 -10.75
CA GLN A 692 16.31 -13.76 -9.88
C GLN A 692 15.46 -13.61 -8.62
N ASN A 693 14.27 -13.04 -8.73
CA ASN A 693 13.31 -12.95 -7.63
C ASN A 693 11.87 -13.19 -8.13
N LEU A 694 10.95 -13.49 -7.21
CA LEU A 694 9.55 -13.78 -7.53
C LEU A 694 8.77 -12.52 -8.00
N LEU A 695 9.29 -11.31 -7.73
CA LEU A 695 8.67 -10.03 -8.08
C LEU A 695 8.99 -9.52 -9.50
N ALA A 696 10.12 -9.94 -10.05
CA ALA A 696 10.59 -9.53 -11.37
C ALA A 696 9.71 -10.17 -12.45
N GLU A 697 8.84 -9.35 -13.04
CA GLU A 697 7.97 -9.77 -14.14
C GLU A 697 8.24 -8.96 -15.40
N TYR A 698 8.02 -9.61 -16.55
CA TYR A 698 8.17 -8.96 -17.84
C TYR A 698 6.98 -8.05 -18.11
N HIS A 699 7.23 -6.74 -18.18
CA HIS A 699 6.18 -5.77 -18.44
C HIS A 699 5.91 -5.60 -19.94
N ILE A 700 4.71 -5.92 -20.39
CA ILE A 700 4.34 -5.89 -21.82
C ILE A 700 4.36 -4.47 -22.40
N ARG A 701 3.92 -3.45 -21.63
CA ARG A 701 3.88 -2.03 -22.08
C ARG A 701 5.25 -1.33 -22.05
N TYR A 702 6.21 -1.82 -21.25
CA TYR A 702 7.54 -1.17 -21.08
C TYR A 702 8.71 -2.03 -21.59
N GLY A 703 8.46 -3.25 -22.08
CA GLY A 703 9.43 -4.05 -22.83
C GLY A 703 10.65 -4.55 -22.03
N GLY A 704 10.48 -4.99 -20.78
CA GLY A 704 11.58 -5.54 -19.97
C GLY A 704 11.16 -6.09 -18.61
N TYR A 705 12.07 -6.74 -17.88
CA TYR A 705 11.86 -7.20 -16.51
C TYR A 705 12.02 -6.04 -15.52
N GLY A 706 11.12 -5.93 -14.56
CA GLY A 706 11.09 -4.79 -13.63
C GLY A 706 10.02 -4.90 -12.56
N GLY A 707 9.94 -3.87 -11.72
CA GLY A 707 8.89 -3.65 -10.74
C GLY A 707 8.34 -2.22 -10.89
N ILE A 708 7.17 -1.97 -10.30
CA ILE A 708 6.45 -0.70 -10.39
C ILE A 708 6.58 0.03 -9.06
N ALA A 709 7.24 1.19 -9.07
CA ALA A 709 7.18 2.14 -7.98
C ALA A 709 5.88 2.94 -8.13
N TYR A 710 4.95 2.68 -7.23
CA TYR A 710 3.62 3.27 -7.23
C TYR A 710 3.55 4.41 -6.21
N HIS A 711 3.04 5.56 -6.61
CA HIS A 711 3.01 6.77 -5.78
C HIS A 711 1.60 7.37 -5.70
N HIS A 712 1.29 8.00 -4.58
CA HIS A 712 0.21 9.01 -4.48
C HIS A 712 0.83 10.37 -4.30
N VAL A 713 0.50 11.29 -5.20
CA VAL A 713 0.96 12.68 -5.14
C VAL A 713 -0.27 13.58 -4.98
N ALA A 714 -0.26 14.40 -3.95
CA ALA A 714 -1.32 15.36 -3.68
C ALA A 714 -1.40 16.45 -4.77
N ASP A 715 -2.57 17.07 -4.91
CA ASP A 715 -2.76 18.26 -5.75
C ASP A 715 -1.82 19.42 -5.40
N ASN A 716 -1.28 19.45 -4.19
CA ASN A 716 -0.27 20.43 -3.77
C ASN A 716 1.18 19.93 -3.93
N TYR A 717 1.46 19.00 -4.85
CA TYR A 717 2.81 18.56 -5.29
C TYR A 717 3.66 17.77 -4.26
N VAL A 718 3.08 17.24 -3.18
CA VAL A 718 3.81 16.39 -2.24
C VAL A 718 3.44 14.91 -2.40
N ALA A 719 4.43 14.02 -2.35
CA ALA A 719 4.17 12.58 -2.34
C ALA A 719 3.70 12.15 -0.95
N LEU A 720 2.50 11.56 -0.87
CA LEU A 720 1.87 11.13 0.37
C LEU A 720 2.18 9.67 0.70
N PHE A 721 2.29 8.84 -0.34
CA PHE A 721 2.44 7.40 -0.20
C PHE A 721 3.25 6.85 -1.36
N SER A 722 3.95 5.75 -1.08
CA SER A 722 4.60 4.94 -2.09
C SER A 722 4.62 3.47 -1.73
N HIS A 723 4.65 2.62 -2.75
CA HIS A 723 4.79 1.18 -2.60
C HIS A 723 5.46 0.57 -3.83
N PHE A 724 6.29 -0.45 -3.62
CA PHE A 724 6.92 -1.21 -4.69
C PHE A 724 6.12 -2.47 -5.00
N ILE A 725 5.55 -2.52 -6.20
CA ILE A 725 4.63 -3.56 -6.64
C ILE A 725 5.30 -4.37 -7.76
N PRO A 726 5.17 -5.71 -7.79
CA PRO A 726 5.62 -6.50 -8.93
C PRO A 726 4.88 -6.14 -10.22
N CYS A 727 5.60 -6.18 -11.36
CA CYS A 727 4.97 -5.95 -12.67
C CYS A 727 3.83 -6.95 -12.91
N GLY A 728 2.74 -6.52 -13.55
CA GLY A 728 1.60 -7.40 -13.86
C GLY A 728 0.56 -7.56 -12.75
N VAL A 729 0.82 -7.06 -11.53
CA VAL A 729 -0.24 -6.89 -10.52
C VAL A 729 -1.10 -5.68 -10.86
N TRP A 730 -2.39 -5.81 -10.58
CA TRP A 730 -3.38 -4.78 -10.87
C TRP A 730 -3.25 -3.62 -9.87
N GLU A 731 -2.77 -2.45 -10.33
CA GLU A 731 -2.39 -1.29 -9.50
C GLU A 731 -3.52 -0.74 -8.63
N ALA A 732 -4.76 -0.85 -9.10
CA ALA A 732 -5.94 -0.37 -8.38
C ALA A 732 -6.12 -0.98 -6.97
N VAL A 733 -5.54 -2.15 -6.75
CA VAL A 733 -5.49 -2.83 -5.46
C VAL A 733 -4.80 -1.98 -4.38
N TYR A 734 -3.88 -1.10 -4.78
CA TYR A 734 -3.08 -0.27 -3.89
C TYR A 734 -3.56 1.20 -3.81
N ILE A 735 -4.51 1.62 -4.65
CA ILE A 735 -5.11 2.97 -4.60
C ILE A 735 -5.72 3.24 -3.23
N ILE A 736 -6.55 2.33 -2.75
CA ILE A 736 -7.26 2.52 -1.49
C ILE A 736 -6.30 2.37 -0.30
N GLU A 737 -5.37 1.42 -0.40
CA GLU A 737 -4.40 1.15 0.65
C GLU A 737 -3.51 2.37 0.92
N GLY A 738 -3.03 3.05 -0.12
CA GLY A 738 -2.15 4.20 0.05
C GLY A 738 -2.81 5.35 0.80
N LEU A 739 -4.11 5.59 0.58
CA LEU A 739 -4.88 6.57 1.37
C LEU A 739 -5.06 6.12 2.82
N LEU A 740 -5.43 4.85 3.05
CA LEU A 740 -5.64 4.33 4.41
C LEU A 740 -4.35 4.30 5.23
N GLN A 741 -3.20 4.09 4.58
CA GLN A 741 -1.89 4.08 5.24
C GLN A 741 -1.29 5.49 5.41
N ASN A 742 -1.83 6.51 4.73
CA ASN A 742 -1.37 7.88 4.89
C ASN A 742 -1.76 8.41 6.27
N LYS A 743 -0.75 8.69 7.10
CA LYS A 743 -0.92 9.23 8.46
C LYS A 743 -0.52 10.71 8.56
N SER A 744 -0.35 11.39 7.43
CA SER A 744 -0.04 12.83 7.41
C SER A 744 -1.28 13.68 7.67
N ASP A 745 -1.08 14.98 7.90
CA ASP A 745 -2.17 15.94 8.11
C ASP A 745 -2.92 16.25 6.81
N ILE A 746 -2.34 15.89 5.65
CA ILE A 746 -2.99 15.98 4.34
C ILE A 746 -3.74 14.66 4.12
N GLN A 747 -5.07 14.71 4.13
CA GLN A 747 -5.96 13.55 3.99
C GLN A 747 -6.89 13.73 2.79
N PRO A 748 -6.45 13.34 1.57
CA PRO A 748 -7.28 13.44 0.38
C PRO A 748 -8.49 12.51 0.46
N ASP A 749 -9.66 13.02 0.04
CA ASP A 749 -10.88 12.22 -0.13
C ASP A 749 -11.11 11.82 -1.59
N THR A 750 -10.35 12.40 -2.52
CA THR A 750 -10.51 12.21 -3.97
C THR A 750 -9.22 11.65 -4.56
N VAL A 751 -9.31 10.58 -5.36
CA VAL A 751 -8.14 9.99 -6.03
C VAL A 751 -8.35 9.88 -7.53
N HIS A 752 -7.40 10.43 -8.26
CA HIS A 752 -7.27 10.25 -9.70
C HIS A 752 -6.31 9.09 -9.99
N ALA A 753 -6.63 8.25 -10.95
CA ALA A 753 -5.77 7.14 -11.34
C ALA A 753 -5.86 6.89 -12.85
N ASP A 754 -4.89 6.16 -13.39
CA ASP A 754 -4.89 5.76 -14.78
C ASP A 754 -5.96 4.68 -15.08
N THR A 755 -6.10 4.28 -16.35
CA THR A 755 -7.11 3.27 -16.75
C THR A 755 -6.93 1.92 -16.04
N GLN A 756 -5.71 1.57 -15.59
CA GLN A 756 -5.47 0.37 -14.78
C GLN A 756 -5.97 0.50 -13.33
N GLY A 757 -6.36 1.70 -12.91
CA GLY A 757 -6.90 2.00 -11.58
C GLY A 757 -8.39 1.68 -11.39
N GLN A 758 -9.11 1.21 -12.42
CA GLN A 758 -10.58 1.08 -12.39
C GLN A 758 -11.08 -0.38 -12.48
N SER A 759 -11.92 -0.78 -11.52
CA SER A 759 -12.83 -1.93 -11.65
C SER A 759 -14.08 -1.68 -10.80
N ALA A 760 -15.16 -2.40 -11.08
CA ALA A 760 -16.38 -2.25 -10.30
C ALA A 760 -16.14 -2.54 -8.79
N PRO A 761 -15.49 -3.65 -8.36
CA PRO A 761 -15.18 -3.85 -6.95
C PRO A 761 -14.38 -2.71 -6.28
N VAL A 762 -13.46 -2.06 -7.01
CA VAL A 762 -12.69 -0.92 -6.47
C VAL A 762 -13.55 0.32 -6.33
N PHE A 763 -14.42 0.61 -7.29
CA PHE A 763 -15.41 1.69 -7.15
C PHE A 763 -16.32 1.48 -5.94
N ALA A 764 -16.80 0.25 -5.72
CA ALA A 764 -17.61 -0.09 -4.55
C ALA A 764 -16.85 0.09 -3.24
N LEU A 765 -15.63 -0.43 -3.15
CA LEU A 765 -14.84 -0.32 -1.92
C LEU A 765 -14.44 1.13 -1.63
N ALA A 766 -14.07 1.91 -2.66
CA ALA A 766 -13.77 3.33 -2.52
C ALA A 766 -15.00 4.10 -1.99
N TYR A 767 -16.17 3.87 -2.59
CA TYR A 767 -17.42 4.48 -2.17
C TYR A 767 -17.76 4.18 -0.70
N LEU A 768 -17.67 2.90 -0.30
CA LEU A 768 -17.92 2.50 1.10
C LEU A 768 -16.88 3.05 2.09
N LEU A 769 -15.71 3.48 1.62
CA LEU A 769 -14.69 4.12 2.46
C LEU A 769 -14.78 5.65 2.45
N GLY A 770 -15.73 6.23 1.72
CA GLY A 770 -15.86 7.69 1.55
C GLY A 770 -14.85 8.29 0.58
N ILE A 771 -14.25 7.48 -0.30
CA ILE A 771 -13.23 7.89 -1.26
C ILE A 771 -13.87 8.08 -2.65
N LYS A 772 -13.69 9.27 -3.23
CA LYS A 772 -14.11 9.60 -4.59
C LYS A 772 -13.04 9.14 -5.59
N LEU A 773 -13.25 7.98 -6.17
CA LEU A 773 -12.39 7.45 -7.23
C LEU A 773 -12.74 8.08 -8.58
N MET A 774 -11.80 8.82 -9.18
CA MET A 774 -11.99 9.55 -10.44
C MET A 774 -10.91 9.20 -11.48
N PRO A 775 -10.96 7.98 -12.06
CA PRO A 775 -9.91 7.50 -12.94
C PRO A 775 -10.02 8.11 -14.36
N ARG A 776 -8.87 8.35 -15.00
CA ARG A 776 -8.77 8.72 -16.41
C ARG A 776 -8.85 7.47 -17.29
N ILE A 777 -10.06 7.16 -17.74
CA ILE A 777 -10.35 5.95 -18.53
C ILE A 777 -10.15 6.23 -20.02
N ARG A 778 -9.22 5.50 -20.68
CA ARG A 778 -8.89 5.67 -22.10
C ARG A 778 -9.98 5.13 -23.03
N ASN A 779 -10.41 3.88 -22.82
CA ASN A 779 -11.39 3.17 -23.65
C ASN A 779 -12.77 3.12 -22.97
N TRP A 780 -13.25 4.26 -22.47
CA TRP A 780 -14.49 4.31 -21.71
C TRP A 780 -15.74 3.95 -22.55
N HIS A 781 -15.70 4.12 -23.88
CA HIS A 781 -16.75 3.71 -24.81
C HIS A 781 -17.03 2.18 -24.81
N ASP A 782 -16.04 1.37 -24.41
CA ASP A 782 -16.20 -0.09 -24.30
C ASP A 782 -16.95 -0.50 -23.01
N LEU A 783 -17.13 0.44 -22.07
CA LEU A 783 -17.78 0.18 -20.80
C LEU A 783 -19.31 0.21 -20.95
N VAL A 784 -19.96 -0.67 -20.18
CA VAL A 784 -21.42 -0.72 -20.10
C VAL A 784 -21.90 0.27 -19.05
N PHE A 785 -22.81 1.16 -19.44
CA PHE A 785 -23.61 1.99 -18.53
C PHE A 785 -24.85 1.20 -18.11
N PHE A 786 -25.16 1.26 -16.82
CA PHE A 786 -26.27 0.53 -16.22
C PHE A 786 -27.40 1.48 -15.83
N ARG A 787 -28.65 1.13 -16.18
CA ARG A 787 -29.83 1.92 -15.84
C ARG A 787 -30.38 1.55 -14.44
N PRO A 788 -31.06 2.49 -13.75
CA PRO A 788 -31.67 2.20 -12.46
C PRO A 788 -32.76 1.12 -12.52
N SER A 789 -33.57 1.09 -13.57
CA SER A 789 -34.57 0.03 -13.80
C SER A 789 -34.67 -0.28 -15.28
N LYS A 790 -35.15 -1.48 -15.64
CA LYS A 790 -35.30 -1.89 -17.05
C LYS A 790 -36.32 -1.01 -17.78
N GLU A 791 -37.24 -0.44 -17.04
CA GLU A 791 -38.36 0.37 -17.50
C GLU A 791 -37.97 1.85 -17.69
N THR A 792 -36.83 2.30 -17.15
CA THR A 792 -36.36 3.68 -17.30
C THR A 792 -35.82 3.93 -18.70
N THR A 793 -36.25 5.03 -19.33
CA THR A 793 -35.80 5.51 -20.65
C THR A 793 -35.44 7.00 -20.60
N TYR A 794 -34.44 7.42 -21.36
CA TYR A 794 -33.99 8.82 -21.45
C TYR A 794 -34.23 9.41 -22.85
N GLU A 795 -34.31 10.73 -22.99
CA GLU A 795 -34.64 11.36 -24.27
C GLU A 795 -33.43 11.48 -25.21
N HIS A 796 -32.27 11.87 -24.67
CA HIS A 796 -31.07 12.19 -25.44
C HIS A 796 -29.95 11.17 -25.25
N ILE A 797 -29.85 10.54 -24.09
CA ILE A 797 -28.70 9.67 -23.72
C ILE A 797 -29.03 8.16 -23.61
N ASP A 798 -30.24 7.72 -24.00
CA ASP A 798 -30.70 6.33 -23.78
C ASP A 798 -29.77 5.27 -24.39
N THR A 799 -29.16 5.57 -25.54
CA THR A 799 -28.24 4.68 -26.27
C THR A 799 -26.98 4.31 -25.48
N LEU A 800 -26.64 5.06 -24.43
CA LEU A 800 -25.50 4.76 -23.55
C LEU A 800 -25.75 3.50 -22.70
N PHE A 801 -27.01 3.24 -22.32
CA PHE A 801 -27.37 2.23 -21.32
C PHE A 801 -27.67 0.86 -21.92
N LYS A 802 -26.89 -0.17 -21.59
CA LYS A 802 -27.03 -1.53 -22.18
C LYS A 802 -27.65 -2.58 -21.25
N ASP A 803 -27.68 -2.33 -19.94
CA ASP A 803 -28.18 -3.29 -18.94
C ASP A 803 -28.69 -2.55 -17.70
N ALA A 804 -29.30 -3.25 -16.73
CA ALA A 804 -29.85 -2.67 -15.49
C ALA A 804 -29.15 -3.23 -14.23
N ILE A 805 -29.21 -2.48 -13.13
CA ILE A 805 -28.63 -2.88 -11.83
C ILE A 805 -29.51 -3.91 -11.12
N ASP A 806 -28.89 -4.92 -10.50
CA ASP A 806 -29.56 -5.84 -9.57
C ASP A 806 -29.52 -5.30 -8.12
N TRP A 807 -30.57 -4.57 -7.73
CA TRP A 807 -30.68 -3.97 -6.40
C TRP A 807 -30.84 -4.99 -5.28
N ASN A 808 -31.51 -6.12 -5.55
CA ASN A 808 -31.76 -7.15 -4.54
C ASN A 808 -30.44 -7.77 -4.05
N LEU A 809 -29.46 -7.92 -4.95
CA LEU A 809 -28.14 -8.43 -4.61
C LEU A 809 -27.39 -7.51 -3.63
N ILE A 810 -27.49 -6.19 -3.82
CA ILE A 810 -26.88 -5.19 -2.92
C ILE A 810 -27.58 -5.21 -1.56
N GLU A 811 -28.92 -5.23 -1.56
CA GLU A 811 -29.73 -5.22 -0.33
C GLU A 811 -29.47 -6.46 0.53
N THR A 812 -29.45 -7.65 -0.10
CA THR A 812 -29.24 -8.94 0.58
C THR A 812 -27.88 -9.01 1.26
N HIS A 813 -26.83 -8.50 0.61
CA HIS A 813 -25.44 -8.60 1.08
C HIS A 813 -24.91 -7.32 1.74
N TRP A 814 -25.79 -6.36 2.06
CA TRP A 814 -25.39 -5.09 2.69
C TRP A 814 -24.58 -5.31 3.99
N LYS A 815 -25.02 -6.24 4.85
CA LYS A 815 -24.29 -6.58 6.08
C LYS A 815 -22.87 -7.08 5.80
N ASP A 816 -22.70 -7.89 4.76
CA ASP A 816 -21.39 -8.42 4.38
C ASP A 816 -20.46 -7.30 3.86
N LEU A 817 -21.01 -6.37 3.06
CA LEU A 817 -20.27 -5.20 2.57
C LEU A 817 -19.78 -4.31 3.73
N VAL A 818 -20.67 -4.01 4.69
CA VAL A 818 -20.34 -3.19 5.87
C VAL A 818 -19.32 -3.90 6.77
N ARG A 819 -19.50 -5.20 7.04
CA ARG A 819 -18.58 -6.01 7.84
C ARG A 819 -17.16 -5.95 7.30
N VAL A 820 -17.01 -6.05 5.98
CA VAL A 820 -15.71 -5.98 5.31
C VAL A 820 -15.04 -4.61 5.49
N VAL A 821 -15.79 -3.54 5.28
CA VAL A 821 -15.29 -2.16 5.38
C VAL A 821 -14.89 -1.82 6.82
N LEU A 822 -15.69 -2.23 7.79
CA LEU A 822 -15.37 -2.06 9.21
C LEU A 822 -14.13 -2.88 9.61
N SER A 823 -13.98 -4.08 9.07
CA SER A 823 -12.77 -4.91 9.30
C SER A 823 -11.50 -4.26 8.73
N ILE A 824 -11.61 -3.57 7.58
CA ILE A 824 -10.51 -2.78 7.01
C ILE A 824 -10.21 -1.57 7.89
N LYS A 825 -11.22 -0.78 8.30
CA LYS A 825 -11.03 0.37 9.19
C LYS A 825 -10.42 -0.04 10.54
N ALA A 826 -10.74 -1.23 11.04
CA ALA A 826 -10.16 -1.80 12.25
C ALA A 826 -8.75 -2.39 12.07
N GLY A 827 -8.22 -2.42 10.84
CA GLY A 827 -6.87 -2.94 10.53
C GLY A 827 -6.74 -4.46 10.65
N LYS A 828 -7.85 -5.21 10.66
CA LYS A 828 -7.85 -6.68 10.73
C LYS A 828 -7.45 -7.33 9.41
N ILE A 829 -7.81 -6.70 8.28
CA ILE A 829 -7.43 -7.11 6.93
C ILE A 829 -7.06 -5.88 6.10
N SER A 830 -6.07 -5.99 5.21
CA SER A 830 -5.71 -4.90 4.30
C SER A 830 -6.65 -4.85 3.09
N SER A 831 -6.91 -3.64 2.58
CA SER A 831 -7.70 -3.43 1.37
C SER A 831 -7.06 -4.10 0.15
N SER A 832 -5.73 -4.12 0.04
CA SER A 832 -5.03 -4.78 -1.06
C SER A 832 -5.21 -6.30 -1.05
N THR A 833 -5.16 -6.92 0.13
CA THR A 833 -5.36 -8.37 0.27
C THR A 833 -6.76 -8.76 -0.17
N LEU A 834 -7.77 -7.99 0.26
CA LEU A 834 -9.15 -8.21 -0.13
C LEU A 834 -9.36 -7.97 -1.63
N LEU A 835 -8.92 -6.83 -2.17
CA LEU A 835 -9.09 -6.51 -3.60
C LEU A 835 -8.35 -7.47 -4.53
N ARG A 836 -7.24 -8.08 -4.08
CA ARG A 836 -6.58 -9.16 -4.84
C ARG A 836 -7.48 -10.39 -4.98
N LYS A 837 -8.23 -10.72 -3.94
CA LYS A 837 -9.22 -11.83 -3.92
C LYS A 837 -10.46 -11.47 -4.73
N LEU A 838 -11.02 -10.27 -4.51
CA LEU A 838 -12.19 -9.75 -5.24
C LEU A 838 -11.88 -9.30 -6.68
N GLY A 839 -10.62 -9.17 -7.08
CA GLY A 839 -10.23 -8.75 -8.42
C GLY A 839 -10.36 -9.86 -9.46
N ASN A 840 -10.44 -11.11 -9.02
CA ASN A 840 -10.61 -12.25 -9.91
C ASN A 840 -12.10 -12.64 -9.98
N TYR A 841 -12.57 -12.91 -11.19
CA TYR A 841 -13.95 -13.36 -11.38
C TYR A 841 -14.17 -14.68 -10.64
N SER A 842 -14.96 -14.64 -9.58
CA SER A 842 -15.45 -15.83 -8.89
C SER A 842 -16.93 -16.03 -9.16
N ARG A 843 -17.30 -17.27 -9.46
CA ARG A 843 -18.70 -17.70 -9.57
C ARG A 843 -19.32 -17.99 -8.20
N LYS A 844 -18.50 -18.41 -7.24
CA LYS A 844 -18.92 -18.88 -5.91
C LYS A 844 -19.03 -17.72 -4.91
N ASN A 845 -18.11 -16.76 -5.01
CA ASN A 845 -17.99 -15.68 -4.05
C ASN A 845 -19.12 -14.64 -4.20
N ARG A 846 -20.14 -14.75 -3.35
CA ARG A 846 -21.28 -13.81 -3.28
C ARG A 846 -20.85 -12.41 -2.88
N LEU A 847 -19.85 -12.28 -2.02
CA LEU A 847 -19.28 -11.00 -1.63
C LEU A 847 -18.69 -10.26 -2.84
N TYR A 848 -17.94 -10.96 -3.71
CA TYR A 848 -17.46 -10.40 -4.98
C TYR A 848 -18.61 -9.91 -5.87
N GLN A 849 -19.69 -10.69 -5.99
CA GLN A 849 -20.84 -10.30 -6.80
C GLN A 849 -21.50 -9.02 -6.27
N ALA A 850 -21.68 -8.92 -4.94
CA ALA A 850 -22.22 -7.72 -4.29
C ALA A 850 -21.33 -6.48 -4.49
N PHE A 851 -20.01 -6.60 -4.27
CA PHE A 851 -19.05 -5.51 -4.54
C PHE A 851 -19.05 -5.11 -6.01
N ARG A 852 -19.14 -6.07 -6.94
CA ARG A 852 -19.22 -5.78 -8.36
C ARG A 852 -20.48 -5.01 -8.71
N GLU A 853 -21.62 -5.35 -8.11
CA GLU A 853 -22.90 -4.72 -8.45
C GLU A 853 -23.04 -3.31 -7.89
N LEU A 854 -22.68 -3.10 -6.63
CA LEU A 854 -22.53 -1.76 -6.06
C LEU A 854 -21.55 -0.93 -6.90
N GLY A 855 -20.47 -1.54 -7.34
CA GLY A 855 -19.43 -0.92 -8.14
C GLY A 855 -19.91 -0.47 -9.52
N ARG A 856 -20.87 -1.19 -10.11
CA ARG A 856 -21.50 -0.79 -11.38
C ARG A 856 -22.31 0.49 -11.21
N VAL A 857 -23.06 0.63 -10.12
CA VAL A 857 -23.83 1.85 -9.80
C VAL A 857 -22.90 3.05 -9.73
N VAL A 858 -21.89 2.99 -8.85
CA VAL A 858 -20.95 4.09 -8.60
C VAL A 858 -20.15 4.44 -9.85
N ARG A 859 -19.69 3.42 -10.61
CA ARG A 859 -18.96 3.65 -11.85
C ARG A 859 -19.84 4.30 -12.92
N THR A 860 -21.09 3.90 -13.07
CA THR A 860 -21.99 4.52 -14.06
C THR A 860 -22.28 5.97 -13.68
N ALA A 861 -22.53 6.27 -12.40
CA ALA A 861 -22.68 7.64 -11.92
C ALA A 861 -21.45 8.50 -12.25
N PHE A 862 -20.24 8.02 -11.96
CA PHE A 862 -18.99 8.70 -12.32
C PHE A 862 -18.85 8.91 -13.83
N LEU A 863 -19.12 7.89 -14.65
CA LEU A 863 -18.99 7.99 -16.10
C LEU A 863 -19.93 9.04 -16.69
N LEU A 864 -21.17 9.12 -16.20
CA LEU A 864 -22.14 10.14 -16.61
C LEU A 864 -21.65 11.55 -16.29
N GLN A 865 -21.15 11.76 -15.06
CA GLN A 865 -20.56 13.05 -14.66
C GLN A 865 -19.31 13.38 -15.49
N TYR A 866 -18.44 12.41 -15.74
CA TYR A 866 -17.20 12.60 -16.50
C TYR A 866 -17.45 13.01 -17.96
N ILE A 867 -18.49 12.46 -18.60
CA ILE A 867 -18.83 12.82 -19.99
C ILE A 867 -19.55 14.18 -20.06
N SER A 868 -20.31 14.55 -19.04
CA SER A 868 -21.08 15.80 -19.02
C SER A 868 -20.26 17.01 -18.58
N ASP A 869 -19.35 16.86 -17.62
CA ASP A 869 -18.64 17.96 -16.97
C ASP A 869 -17.23 18.17 -17.54
N LEU A 870 -17.00 19.35 -18.13
CA LEU A 870 -15.68 19.72 -18.67
C LEU A 870 -14.68 20.09 -17.57
N GLU A 871 -15.12 20.78 -16.52
CA GLU A 871 -14.26 21.24 -15.43
C GLU A 871 -13.70 20.05 -14.65
N LEU A 872 -14.54 19.05 -14.38
CA LEU A 872 -14.13 17.78 -13.79
C LEU A 872 -13.01 17.10 -14.61
N ARG A 873 -13.13 17.08 -15.94
CA ARG A 873 -12.09 16.50 -16.82
C ARG A 873 -10.79 17.29 -16.81
N GLU A 874 -10.87 18.62 -16.77
CA GLU A 874 -9.69 19.49 -16.67
C GLU A 874 -8.98 19.27 -15.34
N GLN A 875 -9.72 19.15 -14.23
CA GLN A 875 -9.17 18.87 -12.90
C GLN A 875 -8.47 17.49 -12.83
N ILE A 876 -9.11 16.43 -13.37
CA ILE A 876 -8.51 15.09 -13.45
C ILE A 876 -7.19 15.16 -14.24
N THR A 877 -7.19 15.86 -15.38
CA THR A 877 -6.00 16.00 -16.23
C THR A 877 -4.89 16.78 -15.54
N ALA A 878 -5.22 17.90 -14.91
CA ALA A 878 -4.25 18.74 -14.19
C ALA A 878 -3.56 17.97 -13.06
N THR A 879 -4.32 17.20 -12.27
CA THR A 879 -3.76 16.43 -11.16
C THR A 879 -2.93 15.24 -11.67
N THR A 880 -3.35 14.59 -12.75
CA THR A 880 -2.56 13.51 -13.40
C THR A 880 -1.19 14.04 -13.87
N ASN A 881 -1.16 15.20 -14.52
CA ASN A 881 0.09 15.83 -14.97
C ASN A 881 1.07 16.12 -13.79
N LYS A 882 0.56 16.39 -12.58
CA LYS A 882 1.41 16.61 -11.39
C LYS A 882 2.12 15.33 -10.95
N VAL A 883 1.48 14.17 -11.04
CA VAL A 883 2.14 12.88 -10.74
C VAL A 883 3.17 12.54 -11.80
N GLU A 884 2.85 12.75 -13.09
CA GLU A 884 3.81 12.54 -14.17
C GLU A 884 5.07 13.41 -13.98
N ALA A 885 4.88 14.68 -13.59
CA ALA A 885 5.97 15.58 -13.25
C ALA A 885 6.76 15.11 -12.01
N TYR A 886 6.08 14.59 -10.98
CA TYR A 886 6.73 13.99 -9.81
C TYR A 886 7.58 12.78 -10.19
N ASN A 887 7.07 11.89 -11.06
CA ASN A 887 7.80 10.72 -11.54
C ASN A 887 9.07 11.13 -12.31
N GLY A 888 9.01 12.22 -13.08
CA GLY A 888 10.19 12.83 -13.70
C GLY A 888 11.19 13.37 -12.66
N PHE A 889 10.70 14.07 -11.65
CA PHE A 889 11.50 14.69 -10.59
C PHE A 889 12.19 13.66 -9.68
N SER A 890 11.46 12.65 -9.19
CA SER A 890 11.99 11.55 -8.38
C SER A 890 13.05 10.75 -9.14
N LYS A 891 12.82 10.45 -10.43
CA LYS A 891 13.80 9.81 -11.31
C LYS A 891 15.06 10.66 -11.50
N TRP A 892 14.93 11.98 -11.58
CA TRP A 892 16.08 12.89 -11.65
C TRP A 892 16.94 12.84 -10.38
N LEU A 893 16.32 12.65 -9.21
CA LEU A 893 17.02 12.46 -7.93
C LEU A 893 17.64 11.06 -7.77
N PHE A 894 17.12 10.08 -8.50
CA PHE A 894 17.59 8.69 -8.52
C PHE A 894 18.74 8.49 -9.52
N PHE A 895 19.79 9.31 -9.43
CA PHE A 895 20.85 9.40 -10.45
C PHE A 895 21.96 8.36 -10.32
N GLY A 896 22.05 7.62 -9.22
CA GLY A 896 23.01 6.53 -9.03
C GLY A 896 22.58 5.20 -9.65
N GLY A 897 23.54 4.29 -9.83
CA GLY A 897 23.27 2.89 -10.18
C GLY A 897 22.53 2.66 -11.50
N GLU A 898 22.65 3.58 -12.46
CA GLU A 898 21.93 3.56 -13.75
C GLU A 898 20.40 3.47 -13.62
N GLY A 899 19.84 3.82 -12.45
CA GLY A 899 18.41 3.69 -12.16
C GLY A 899 17.93 2.25 -11.94
N VAL A 900 18.85 1.28 -11.83
CA VAL A 900 18.53 -0.14 -11.56
C VAL A 900 18.47 -0.39 -10.06
N ILE A 901 17.43 -1.11 -9.62
CA ILE A 901 17.33 -1.61 -8.25
C ILE A 901 18.07 -2.94 -8.17
N ALA A 902 19.28 -2.91 -7.61
CA ALA A 902 20.22 -4.03 -7.58
C ALA A 902 20.07 -4.98 -6.36
N ASP A 903 18.88 -5.03 -5.74
CA ASP A 903 18.57 -5.94 -4.63
C ASP A 903 17.36 -6.82 -4.98
N ASN A 904 17.37 -8.07 -4.53
CA ASN A 904 16.31 -9.05 -4.75
C ASN A 904 15.39 -9.20 -3.53
N ASP A 905 15.70 -8.60 -2.37
CA ASP A 905 14.83 -8.58 -1.20
C ASP A 905 13.69 -7.55 -1.39
N PRO A 906 12.42 -7.96 -1.40
CA PRO A 906 11.26 -7.07 -1.47
C PRO A 906 11.32 -5.92 -0.44
N GLU A 907 11.83 -6.19 0.77
CA GLU A 907 11.93 -5.20 1.84
C GLU A 907 12.97 -4.12 1.50
N GLU A 908 14.07 -4.49 0.86
CA GLU A 908 15.10 -3.53 0.40
C GLU A 908 14.60 -2.73 -0.80
N GLN A 909 13.88 -3.36 -1.72
CA GLN A 909 13.26 -2.70 -2.87
C GLN A 909 12.25 -1.64 -2.41
N GLU A 910 11.36 -1.98 -1.47
CA GLU A 910 10.41 -1.06 -0.85
C GLU A 910 11.12 0.12 -0.18
N LYS A 911 12.19 -0.14 0.59
CA LYS A 911 12.97 0.91 1.26
C LYS A 911 13.60 1.87 0.26
N ILE A 912 14.14 1.38 -0.86
CA ILE A 912 14.79 2.20 -1.88
C ILE A 912 13.82 3.25 -2.45
N ILE A 913 12.58 2.85 -2.78
CA ILE A 913 11.55 3.79 -3.25
C ILE A 913 11.23 4.82 -2.17
N LYS A 914 11.01 4.38 -0.93
CA LYS A 914 10.70 5.29 0.19
C LYS A 914 11.84 6.23 0.56
N TYR A 915 13.09 5.80 0.41
CA TYR A 915 14.25 6.69 0.56
C TYR A 915 14.26 7.75 -0.53
N ASN A 916 13.95 7.38 -1.77
CA ASN A 916 13.87 8.34 -2.87
C ASN A 916 12.76 9.36 -2.63
N ASP A 917 11.57 8.94 -2.19
CA ASP A 917 10.50 9.86 -1.80
C ASP A 917 10.89 10.76 -0.64
N LEU A 918 11.65 10.25 0.34
CA LEU A 918 12.12 11.05 1.47
C LEU A 918 13.04 12.17 0.98
N VAL A 919 13.95 11.87 0.06
CA VAL A 919 14.81 12.89 -0.57
C VAL A 919 13.98 13.85 -1.44
N ALA A 920 13.05 13.33 -2.24
CA ALA A 920 12.18 14.14 -3.09
C ALA A 920 11.33 15.13 -2.28
N ASN A 921 10.62 14.64 -1.26
CA ASN A 921 9.81 15.48 -0.38
C ASN A 921 10.65 16.45 0.45
N ALA A 922 11.87 16.08 0.84
CA ALA A 922 12.79 17.02 1.50
C ALA A 922 13.15 18.19 0.58
N ILE A 923 13.45 17.91 -0.69
CA ILE A 923 13.77 18.97 -1.68
C ILE A 923 12.52 19.78 -2.04
N ILE A 924 11.36 19.15 -2.22
CA ILE A 924 10.08 19.85 -2.44
C ILE A 924 9.80 20.83 -1.28
N PHE A 925 9.97 20.37 -0.05
CA PHE A 925 9.78 21.19 1.13
C PHE A 925 10.78 22.34 1.20
N HIS A 926 12.04 22.08 0.93
CA HIS A 926 13.09 23.10 0.94
C HIS A 926 12.88 24.14 -0.17
N ASN A 927 12.52 23.70 -1.38
CA ASN A 927 12.16 24.58 -2.48
C ASN A 927 11.00 25.50 -2.10
N VAL A 928 9.98 25.00 -1.40
CA VAL A 928 8.88 25.87 -0.89
C VAL A 928 9.37 26.88 0.13
N VAL A 929 10.33 26.54 0.99
CA VAL A 929 10.94 27.48 1.93
C VAL A 929 11.65 28.60 1.18
N ASP A 930 12.53 28.26 0.23
CA ASP A 930 13.30 29.23 -0.54
C ASP A 930 12.38 30.08 -1.45
N GLN A 931 11.41 29.47 -2.15
CA GLN A 931 10.42 30.18 -2.96
C GLN A 931 9.58 31.15 -2.12
N THR A 932 9.09 30.73 -0.95
CA THR A 932 8.29 31.60 -0.06
C THR A 932 9.10 32.79 0.44
N ARG A 933 10.40 32.58 0.72
CA ARG A 933 11.31 33.69 1.08
C ARG A 933 11.49 34.66 -0.10
N ILE A 934 11.86 34.15 -1.27
CA ILE A 934 12.13 34.99 -2.45
C ILE A 934 10.89 35.78 -2.85
N LEU A 935 9.69 35.18 -2.78
CA LEU A 935 8.45 35.90 -3.05
C LEU A 935 8.24 37.07 -2.08
N ARG A 936 8.63 36.95 -0.81
CA ARG A 936 8.54 38.04 0.17
C ARG A 936 9.55 39.15 -0.11
N GLU A 937 10.78 38.78 -0.49
CA GLU A 937 11.81 39.72 -0.91
C GLU A 937 11.38 40.49 -2.16
N LEU A 938 10.89 39.79 -3.19
CA LEU A 938 10.34 40.39 -4.40
C LEU A 938 9.19 41.35 -4.10
N LYS A 939 8.27 40.98 -3.19
CA LYS A 939 7.19 41.89 -2.76
C LYS A 939 7.74 43.15 -2.08
N ALA A 940 8.73 42.99 -1.20
CA ALA A 940 9.37 44.11 -0.50
C ALA A 940 10.13 45.04 -1.47
N GLU A 941 10.68 44.50 -2.56
CA GLU A 941 11.30 45.24 -3.67
C GLU A 941 10.27 45.92 -4.60
N GLY A 942 8.96 45.72 -4.37
CA GLY A 942 7.89 46.32 -5.16
C GLY A 942 7.50 45.52 -6.41
N PHE A 943 7.96 44.27 -6.55
CA PHE A 943 7.56 43.40 -7.65
C PHE A 943 6.06 43.04 -7.53
N PRO A 944 5.27 43.12 -8.60
CA PRO A 944 3.85 42.76 -8.56
C PRO A 944 3.70 41.24 -8.46
N ILE A 945 3.08 40.78 -7.38
CA ILE A 945 2.77 39.35 -7.15
C ILE A 945 1.26 39.20 -7.08
N ALA A 946 0.70 38.47 -8.05
CA ALA A 946 -0.70 38.07 -8.11
C ALA A 946 -0.84 36.58 -7.81
N ARG A 947 -1.96 36.18 -7.20
CA ARG A 947 -2.21 34.79 -6.82
C ARG A 947 -2.22 33.85 -8.03
N GLU A 948 -2.76 34.31 -9.16
CA GLU A 948 -2.85 33.53 -10.39
C GLU A 948 -1.48 33.25 -11.01
N ASP A 949 -0.53 34.17 -10.87
CA ASP A 949 0.84 34.02 -11.36
C ASP A 949 1.65 33.09 -10.43
N VAL A 950 1.41 33.15 -9.12
CA VAL A 950 2.02 32.20 -8.16
C VAL A 950 1.49 30.77 -8.39
N ALA A 951 0.22 30.63 -8.78
CA ALA A 951 -0.41 29.34 -9.06
C ALA A 951 0.21 28.59 -10.25
N THR A 952 0.96 29.27 -11.13
CA THR A 952 1.68 28.61 -12.24
C THR A 952 3.06 28.08 -11.85
N LEU A 953 3.57 28.44 -10.68
CA LEU A 953 4.86 27.95 -10.17
C LEU A 953 4.76 26.47 -9.73
N SER A 954 5.91 25.84 -9.56
CA SER A 954 6.02 24.46 -9.08
C SER A 954 7.17 24.32 -8.09
N PRO A 955 7.08 23.42 -7.08
CA PRO A 955 8.20 23.13 -6.20
C PRO A 955 9.21 22.15 -6.81
N TYR A 956 9.00 21.64 -8.04
CA TYR A 956 9.91 20.67 -8.70
C TYR A 956 11.09 21.33 -9.43
N VAL A 957 11.55 22.50 -8.98
CA VAL A 957 12.68 23.22 -9.59
C VAL A 957 14.00 22.50 -9.27
N THR A 958 14.77 22.18 -10.30
CA THR A 958 16.01 21.40 -10.19
C THR A 958 17.28 22.15 -10.57
N SER A 959 17.17 23.32 -11.22
CA SER A 959 18.32 24.06 -11.79
C SER A 959 19.37 24.49 -10.76
N HIS A 960 18.96 24.75 -9.52
CA HIS A 960 19.84 25.20 -8.43
C HIS A 960 20.33 24.05 -7.52
N ILE A 961 19.88 22.81 -7.76
CA ILE A 961 20.21 21.65 -6.93
C ILE A 961 21.41 20.89 -7.50
N LYS A 962 22.50 20.82 -6.72
CA LYS A 962 23.73 20.09 -7.07
C LYS A 962 23.61 18.62 -6.68
N ARG A 963 23.57 17.74 -7.69
CA ARG A 963 23.54 16.27 -7.56
C ARG A 963 24.90 15.58 -7.68
N PHE A 964 25.95 16.30 -8.06
CA PHE A 964 27.28 15.71 -8.32
C PHE A 964 28.36 16.54 -7.64
N GLY A 965 29.48 15.89 -7.34
CA GLY A 965 30.65 16.51 -6.71
C GLY A 965 31.06 15.81 -5.43
N ASP A 966 31.92 16.48 -4.67
CA ASP A 966 32.26 16.05 -3.31
C ASP A 966 31.16 16.48 -2.34
N TYR A 967 30.84 15.57 -1.42
CA TYR A 967 29.76 15.72 -0.46
C TYR A 967 30.35 16.00 0.92
N ILE A 968 30.24 17.25 1.37
CA ILE A 968 30.62 17.67 2.71
C ILE A 968 29.35 17.81 3.52
N ILE A 969 29.29 17.15 4.67
CA ILE A 969 28.17 17.29 5.59
C ILE A 969 28.52 18.32 6.66
N ASP A 970 27.66 19.31 6.83
CA ASP A 970 27.71 20.25 7.93
C ASP A 970 26.41 20.11 8.73
N ALA A 971 26.44 19.26 9.76
CA ALA A 971 25.30 19.01 10.63
C ALA A 971 25.12 20.07 11.73
N GLU A 972 26.10 20.96 11.91
CA GLU A 972 26.09 22.02 12.93
C GLU A 972 25.59 23.36 12.37
N ALA A 973 25.64 23.54 11.04
CA ALA A 973 25.01 24.66 10.36
C ALA A 973 23.52 24.78 10.76
N VAL A 974 23.19 25.89 11.41
CA VAL A 974 21.81 26.20 11.77
C VAL A 974 21.15 26.93 10.60
N PRO A 975 20.18 26.31 9.90
CA PRO A 975 19.44 27.00 8.86
C PRO A 975 18.61 28.14 9.45
N GLU A 976 18.33 29.13 8.62
CA GLU A 976 17.49 30.25 9.03
C GLU A 976 16.07 29.80 9.45
N PRO A 977 15.40 30.55 10.34
CA PRO A 977 14.03 30.26 10.74
C PRO A 977 13.07 30.28 9.55
N ILE A 978 12.10 29.37 9.60
CA ILE A 978 11.03 29.28 8.62
C ILE A 978 9.93 30.31 8.94
N ASP A 979 9.48 31.03 7.92
CA ASP A 979 8.22 31.76 7.94
C ASP A 979 7.28 31.22 6.84
N PRO A 980 6.13 30.63 7.20
CA PRO A 980 5.20 30.01 6.25
C PRO A 980 4.26 30.99 5.53
N SER A 981 4.31 32.29 5.86
CA SER A 981 3.42 33.30 5.31
C SER A 981 3.77 33.66 3.85
N LEU A 982 2.74 33.86 3.03
CA LEU A 982 2.84 34.24 1.64
C LEU A 982 2.45 35.73 1.48
N PRO A 983 3.17 36.52 0.67
CA PRO A 983 2.97 37.97 0.57
C PRO A 983 1.92 38.35 -0.48
N ILE A 984 0.75 37.71 -0.45
CA ILE A 984 -0.34 37.92 -1.42
C ILE A 984 -1.70 38.14 -0.77
#